data_AF-A0A3E4LUP0-F1
#
_entry.id   AF-A0A3E4LUP0-F1
#
_cell.length_a   1.000
_cell.length_b   1.000
_cell.length_c   1.000
_cell.angle_alpha   90.00
_cell.angle_beta   90.00
_cell.angle_gamma   90.00
#
_symmetry.space_group_name_H-M   'P 1'
#
loop_
_entity.id
_entity.type
_entity.pdbx_description
1 polymer ?
#
loop_
_entity_poly.entity_id
_entity_poly.type
_entity_poly.pdbx_seq_one_letter_code
_entity_poly.pdbx_strand_id
1 'polypeptide(L)'
;MADISQEIDQLRNAVYGEEVRGAFISCMQKIHEENESYDSIKKSVDASAATVKKQVEAIDTKSEEVQKALQDLANSISNGKKQQTAIEDAIKSGKAQQTATEKATGDSKIQQTATEKATSDSKIQQTALQNVVDSAKQIDSAIQQSVTAANTAANNASAATKSATEATSLANQSAEAAKTATTNANDATKKTNAAVKNASDATEQAAQATSAANAATENANQATVAAKAATQEALTQAEEAKQAAASVRDDCYPMMFRNYDGRTYSVFFEDADETMVCTGTKEDDNADVATPVPSTNAVRNENPYDEIPLFKPVECNGYADEDGELHITAVKGEPEFRTDGTKGDVCIALKTGYIRTIIDTVGIMGPLGKKGTKISVTDSWRESEYPGFPFIPYTAAIRPDGSVRPYVLIPKHQAVNFNSSYYSLPGFAPAYNASHNGQITTFRKRGDQYCGETCSDAEIWETLFMIVFANMNSQAVMVGCTGFSDQYMAAVAEENVERIILTKKQAEYFPIGCCVSIGEMGSSTNKDRGQSHMHNLANRVKVTKIEALDDDSGNYALYVDNGGVTFNTSATTCISTMPWHTGSTDKVKGTCGSPYSNTNGKEPFKFLGIEFALGQYVVRSDVILNGVYDAEADTYQQEIYTCYDCKYFATAINEHYKKLGYVIPDSGNAWKYIKNLGFDVNFPHIRMASEYGGDSNKRFGDAVHTGTRANGTREFLSLGYLGFVSRAGLRLAPLYLCLGVGLWHFSARPSLTGRRGSVVDWASSMGVNLAA
;
A
#
# COMPACT_ATOMS: atom_id res chain seq x y z
N MET A 1 -41.55 50.22 -77.33
CA MET A 1 -42.19 50.41 -78.65
C MET A 1 -41.16 51.00 -79.57
N ALA A 2 -40.96 50.37 -80.71
CA ALA A 2 -39.88 50.64 -81.61
C ALA A 2 -40.06 52.05 -82.14
N ASP A 3 -38.99 52.85 -82.08
CA ASP A 3 -39.03 54.18 -82.65
C ASP A 3 -39.00 54.05 -84.19
N ILE A 4 -40.20 54.12 -84.75
CA ILE A 4 -40.47 54.07 -86.19
C ILE A 4 -40.76 55.46 -86.76
N SER A 5 -40.48 56.53 -85.99
CA SER A 5 -40.81 57.90 -86.40
C SER A 5 -40.12 58.26 -87.72
N GLN A 6 -38.87 57.81 -87.91
CA GLN A 6 -38.11 58.02 -89.14
C GLN A 6 -38.72 57.27 -90.33
N GLU A 7 -39.14 56.02 -90.16
CA GLU A 7 -39.82 55.23 -91.19
C GLU A 7 -41.19 55.81 -91.54
N ILE A 8 -41.93 56.32 -90.56
CA ILE A 8 -43.21 57.00 -90.78
C ILE A 8 -43.00 58.29 -91.58
N ASP A 9 -41.98 59.08 -91.25
CA ASP A 9 -41.67 60.30 -92.00
C ASP A 9 -41.17 59.99 -93.42
N GLN A 10 -40.41 58.91 -93.61
CA GLN A 10 -40.02 58.42 -94.94
C GLN A 10 -41.24 57.96 -95.74
N LEU A 11 -42.19 57.26 -95.12
CA LEU A 11 -43.45 56.85 -95.76
C LEU A 11 -44.31 58.05 -96.17
N ARG A 12 -44.40 59.09 -95.33
CA ARG A 12 -45.20 60.29 -95.60
C ARG A 12 -44.64 61.14 -96.73
N ASN A 13 -43.33 61.15 -96.90
CA ASN A 13 -42.64 61.97 -97.90
C ASN A 13 -42.20 61.18 -99.16
N ALA A 14 -42.51 59.88 -99.24
CA ALA A 14 -42.14 59.03 -100.37
C ALA A 14 -42.87 59.45 -101.66
N VAL A 15 -42.13 59.52 -102.77
CA VAL A 15 -42.65 59.90 -104.10
C VAL A 15 -42.72 58.68 -105.02
N TYR A 16 -41.91 57.65 -104.74
CA TYR A 16 -41.84 56.42 -105.54
C TYR A 16 -42.22 55.16 -104.72
N GLY A 17 -42.83 54.17 -105.37
CA GLY A 17 -43.30 52.96 -104.69
C GLY A 17 -42.20 52.10 -104.04
N GLU A 18 -40.96 52.20 -104.51
CA GLU A 18 -39.81 51.50 -103.93
C GLU A 18 -39.42 52.08 -102.56
N GLU A 19 -39.53 53.40 -102.39
CA GLU A 19 -39.28 54.09 -101.10
C GLU A 19 -40.31 53.67 -100.04
N VAL A 20 -41.59 53.55 -100.44
CA VAL A 20 -42.67 53.04 -99.58
C VAL A 20 -42.38 51.60 -99.14
N ARG A 21 -41.97 50.73 -100.07
CA ARG A 21 -41.65 49.34 -99.76
C ARG A 21 -40.45 49.22 -98.82
N GLY A 22 -39.39 50.01 -99.05
CA GLY A 22 -38.19 50.03 -98.20
C GLY A 22 -38.51 50.47 -96.77
N ALA A 23 -39.26 51.55 -96.60
CA ALA A 23 -39.67 52.04 -95.29
C ALA A 23 -40.61 51.07 -94.55
N PHE A 24 -41.52 50.39 -95.26
CA PHE A 24 -42.38 49.35 -94.66
C PHE A 24 -41.60 48.14 -94.17
N ILE A 25 -40.62 47.66 -94.95
CA ILE A 25 -39.77 46.54 -94.55
C ILE A 25 -38.93 46.93 -93.33
N SER A 26 -38.33 48.12 -93.33
CA SER A 26 -37.58 48.64 -92.17
C SER A 26 -38.45 48.73 -90.92
N CYS A 27 -39.68 49.25 -91.05
CA CYS A 27 -40.64 49.35 -89.95
C CYS A 27 -41.01 47.97 -89.39
N MET A 28 -41.33 47.01 -90.26
CA MET A 28 -41.68 45.64 -89.84
C MET A 28 -40.49 44.91 -89.22
N GLN A 29 -39.27 45.11 -89.72
CA GLN A 29 -38.06 44.56 -89.11
C GLN A 29 -37.81 45.14 -87.72
N LYS A 30 -37.85 46.47 -87.56
CA LYS A 30 -37.68 47.13 -86.26
C LYS A 30 -38.72 46.65 -85.23
N ILE A 31 -39.98 46.48 -85.64
CA ILE A 31 -41.04 45.95 -84.77
C ILE A 31 -40.76 44.49 -84.40
N HIS A 32 -40.34 43.66 -85.36
CA HIS A 32 -40.03 42.25 -85.10
C HIS A 32 -38.83 42.09 -84.15
N GLU A 33 -37.74 42.82 -84.40
CA GLU A 33 -36.54 42.82 -83.55
C GLU A 33 -36.86 43.30 -82.13
N GLU A 34 -37.71 44.33 -81.98
CA GLU A 34 -38.14 44.78 -80.65
C GLU A 34 -39.04 43.76 -79.95
N ASN A 35 -39.94 43.09 -80.68
CA ASN A 35 -40.77 42.02 -80.10
C ASN A 35 -39.93 40.82 -79.65
N GLU A 36 -38.94 40.40 -80.43
CA GLU A 36 -37.99 39.35 -80.04
C GLU A 36 -37.17 39.78 -78.80
N SER A 37 -36.74 41.04 -78.77
CA SER A 37 -36.05 41.63 -77.60
C SER A 37 -36.96 41.63 -76.37
N TYR A 38 -38.22 42.02 -76.52
CA TYR A 38 -39.22 42.01 -75.44
C TYR A 38 -39.46 40.60 -74.91
N ASP A 39 -39.64 39.61 -75.78
CA ASP A 39 -39.84 38.22 -75.37
C ASP A 39 -38.60 37.63 -74.68
N SER A 40 -37.40 38.00 -75.13
CA SER A 40 -36.14 37.65 -74.47
C SER A 40 -36.05 38.27 -73.06
N ILE A 41 -36.36 39.56 -72.94
CA ILE A 41 -36.41 40.27 -71.65
C ILE A 41 -37.45 39.62 -70.74
N LYS A 42 -38.65 39.31 -71.24
CA LYS A 42 -39.72 38.68 -70.48
C LYS A 42 -39.29 37.32 -69.92
N LYS A 43 -38.68 36.46 -70.76
CA LYS A 43 -38.13 35.16 -70.31
C LYS A 43 -37.05 35.34 -69.24
N SER A 44 -36.17 36.34 -69.39
CA SER A 44 -35.12 36.66 -68.41
C SER A 44 -35.71 37.15 -67.08
N VAL A 45 -36.76 37.98 -67.13
CA VAL A 45 -37.49 38.46 -65.96
C VAL A 45 -38.23 37.31 -65.26
N ASP A 46 -38.90 36.43 -66.00
CA ASP A 46 -39.59 35.26 -65.44
C ASP A 46 -38.60 34.30 -64.75
N ALA A 47 -37.43 34.05 -65.36
CA ALA A 47 -36.37 33.26 -64.76
C ALA A 47 -35.79 33.91 -63.49
N SER A 48 -35.62 35.24 -63.51
CA SER A 48 -35.16 36.02 -62.36
C SER A 48 -36.18 35.97 -61.21
N ALA A 49 -37.48 36.11 -61.51
CA ALA A 49 -38.56 36.01 -60.55
C ALA A 49 -38.64 34.63 -59.90
N ALA A 50 -38.48 33.55 -60.68
CA ALA A 50 -38.43 32.19 -60.17
C ALA A 50 -37.22 31.96 -59.24
N THR A 51 -36.08 32.56 -59.56
CA THR A 51 -34.86 32.49 -58.72
C THR A 51 -35.06 33.22 -57.41
N VAL A 52 -35.61 34.45 -57.44
CA VAL A 52 -35.92 35.23 -56.24
C VAL A 52 -36.91 34.48 -55.35
N LYS A 53 -37.95 33.85 -55.94
CA LYS A 53 -38.91 33.06 -55.17
C LYS A 53 -38.25 31.91 -54.40
N LYS A 54 -37.35 31.15 -55.04
CA LYS A 54 -36.58 30.09 -54.36
C LYS A 54 -35.70 30.62 -53.24
N GLN A 55 -35.09 31.80 -53.43
CA GLN A 55 -34.28 32.44 -52.40
C GLN A 55 -35.14 32.85 -51.20
N VAL A 56 -36.35 33.38 -51.42
CA VAL A 56 -37.30 33.72 -50.34
C VAL A 56 -37.71 32.47 -49.56
N GLU A 57 -38.10 31.38 -50.24
CA GLU A 57 -38.47 30.13 -49.58
C GLU A 57 -37.32 29.54 -48.73
N ALA A 58 -36.08 29.67 -49.21
CA ALA A 58 -34.89 29.26 -48.45
C ALA A 58 -34.65 30.15 -47.21
N ILE A 59 -34.88 31.47 -47.32
CA ILE A 59 -34.79 32.42 -46.20
C ILE A 59 -35.86 32.13 -45.15
N ASP A 60 -37.08 31.84 -45.56
CA ASP A 60 -38.18 31.50 -44.65
C ASP A 60 -37.85 30.23 -43.86
N THR A 61 -37.39 29.18 -44.55
CA THR A 61 -36.92 27.94 -43.91
C THR A 61 -35.81 28.21 -42.89
N LYS A 62 -34.82 29.04 -43.27
CA LYS A 62 -33.72 29.40 -42.37
C LYS A 62 -34.18 30.21 -41.16
N SER A 63 -35.21 31.04 -41.33
CA SER A 63 -35.80 31.84 -40.25
C SER A 63 -36.49 30.96 -39.21
N GLU A 64 -37.17 29.89 -39.64
CA GLU A 64 -37.76 28.89 -38.73
C GLU A 64 -36.68 28.13 -37.94
N GLU A 65 -35.59 27.72 -38.59
CA GLU A 65 -34.44 27.08 -37.92
C GLU A 65 -33.82 28.00 -36.86
N VAL A 66 -33.65 29.29 -37.17
CA VAL A 66 -33.13 30.29 -36.24
C VAL A 66 -34.08 30.49 -35.06
N GLN A 67 -35.39 30.55 -35.28
CA GLN A 67 -36.37 30.65 -34.18
C GLN A 67 -36.28 29.45 -33.24
N LYS A 68 -36.15 28.23 -33.77
CA LYS A 68 -35.99 27.02 -32.96
C LYS A 68 -34.69 27.05 -32.15
N ALA A 69 -33.57 27.43 -32.79
CA ALA A 69 -32.28 27.56 -32.10
C ALA A 69 -32.32 28.59 -30.96
N LEU A 70 -33.03 29.71 -31.15
CA LEU A 70 -33.23 30.71 -30.09
C LEU A 70 -34.06 30.16 -28.93
N GLN A 71 -35.06 29.33 -29.20
CA GLN A 71 -35.87 28.68 -28.18
C GLN A 71 -35.08 27.64 -27.38
N ASP A 72 -34.26 26.83 -28.05
CA ASP A 72 -33.37 25.86 -27.40
C ASP A 72 -32.30 26.56 -26.54
N LEU A 73 -31.77 27.70 -27.00
CA LEU A 73 -30.87 28.53 -26.22
C LEU A 73 -31.54 29.10 -24.97
N ALA A 74 -32.78 29.61 -25.08
CA ALA A 74 -33.53 30.12 -23.94
C ALA A 74 -33.79 29.03 -22.88
N ASN A 75 -34.12 27.81 -23.31
CA ASN A 75 -34.27 26.65 -22.43
C ASN A 75 -32.95 26.29 -21.73
N SER A 76 -31.84 26.29 -22.47
CA SER A 76 -30.50 26.02 -21.92
C SER A 76 -30.09 27.05 -20.87
N ILE A 77 -30.34 28.34 -21.12
CA ILE A 77 -30.09 29.42 -20.15
C ILE A 77 -30.94 29.24 -18.87
N SER A 78 -32.22 28.87 -19.02
CA SER A 78 -33.11 28.59 -17.88
C SER A 78 -32.61 27.42 -17.03
N ASN A 79 -32.17 26.33 -17.67
CA ASN A 79 -31.58 25.18 -16.99
C ASN A 79 -30.25 25.55 -16.29
N GLY A 80 -29.40 26.33 -16.94
CA GLY A 80 -28.16 26.85 -16.34
C GLY A 80 -28.42 27.69 -15.09
N LYS A 81 -29.44 28.55 -15.09
CA LYS A 81 -29.85 29.31 -13.90
C LYS A 81 -30.33 28.42 -12.77
N LYS A 82 -31.12 27.37 -13.05
CA LYS A 82 -31.55 26.40 -12.03
C LYS A 82 -30.36 25.65 -11.42
N GLN A 83 -29.40 25.25 -12.26
CA GLN A 83 -28.17 24.60 -11.80
C GLN A 83 -27.33 25.55 -10.94
N GLN A 84 -27.22 26.83 -11.32
CA GLN A 84 -26.55 27.85 -10.53
C GLN A 84 -27.17 27.98 -9.13
N THR A 85 -28.50 28.09 -9.02
CA THR A 85 -29.19 28.14 -7.72
C THR A 85 -28.95 26.87 -6.89
N ALA A 86 -29.00 25.69 -7.51
CA ALA A 86 -28.74 24.43 -6.82
C ALA A 86 -27.30 24.35 -6.27
N ILE A 87 -26.32 24.88 -7.02
CA ILE A 87 -24.92 24.97 -6.57
C ILE A 87 -24.79 25.95 -5.40
N GLU A 88 -25.43 27.12 -5.48
CA GLU A 88 -25.40 28.13 -4.41
C GLU A 88 -25.99 27.58 -3.10
N ASP A 89 -27.08 26.81 -3.18
CA ASP A 89 -27.68 26.17 -2.00
C ASP A 89 -26.81 25.02 -1.47
N ALA A 90 -26.21 24.21 -2.34
CA ALA A 90 -25.26 23.18 -1.94
C ALA A 90 -24.03 23.77 -1.22
N ILE A 91 -23.53 24.92 -1.68
CA ILE A 91 -22.44 25.66 -1.02
C ILE A 91 -22.85 26.13 0.38
N LYS A 92 -24.07 26.66 0.54
CA LYS A 92 -24.59 27.06 1.87
C LYS A 92 -24.69 25.86 2.81
N SER A 93 -25.24 24.74 2.35
CA SER A 93 -25.32 23.50 3.13
C SER A 93 -23.94 22.97 3.51
N GLY A 94 -22.97 23.00 2.58
CA GLY A 94 -21.58 22.61 2.84
C GLY A 94 -20.92 23.47 3.90
N LYS A 95 -21.10 24.80 3.86
CA LYS A 95 -20.61 25.71 4.90
C LYS A 95 -21.23 25.42 6.27
N ALA A 96 -22.52 25.12 6.32
CA ALA A 96 -23.18 24.75 7.58
C ALA A 96 -22.64 23.43 8.16
N GLN A 97 -22.37 22.42 7.32
CA GLN A 97 -21.74 21.16 7.73
C GLN A 97 -20.29 21.36 8.19
N GLN A 98 -19.54 22.25 7.54
CA GLN A 98 -18.19 22.61 7.96
C GLN A 98 -18.20 23.21 9.37
N THR A 99 -19.06 24.20 9.64
CA THR A 99 -19.18 24.81 10.97
C THR A 99 -19.62 23.79 12.04
N ALA A 100 -20.54 22.88 11.71
CA ALA A 100 -20.94 21.81 12.63
C ALA A 100 -19.77 20.85 12.95
N THR A 101 -18.93 20.54 11.96
CA THR A 101 -17.75 19.68 12.12
C THR A 101 -16.66 20.37 12.95
N GLU A 102 -16.42 21.66 12.71
CA GLU A 102 -15.49 22.47 13.50
C GLU A 102 -15.92 22.53 14.97
N LYS A 103 -17.22 22.73 15.23
CA LYS A 103 -17.78 22.67 16.58
C LYS A 103 -17.60 21.30 17.23
N ALA A 104 -17.94 20.21 16.52
CA ALA A 104 -17.79 18.85 17.04
C ALA A 104 -16.31 18.51 17.35
N THR A 105 -15.38 19.01 16.54
CA THR A 105 -13.94 18.88 16.76
C THR A 105 -13.49 19.65 18.01
N GLY A 106 -14.00 20.86 18.21
CA GLY A 106 -13.77 21.64 19.44
C GLY A 106 -14.29 20.93 20.69
N ASP A 107 -15.52 20.44 20.65
CA ASP A 107 -16.14 19.69 21.74
C ASP A 107 -15.35 18.40 22.06
N SER A 108 -14.86 17.69 21.03
CA SER A 108 -14.01 16.51 21.19
C SER A 108 -12.66 16.82 21.85
N LYS A 109 -12.03 17.95 21.52
CA LYS A 109 -10.78 18.39 22.18
C LYS A 109 -11.00 18.71 23.65
N ILE A 110 -12.12 19.36 23.99
CA ILE A 110 -12.49 19.62 25.39
C ILE A 110 -12.69 18.29 26.15
N GLN A 111 -13.35 17.31 25.53
CA GLN A 111 -13.56 16.00 26.14
C GLN A 111 -12.26 15.19 26.28
N GLN A 112 -11.33 15.32 25.33
CA GLN A 112 -9.98 14.76 25.44
C GLN A 112 -9.25 15.36 26.64
N THR A 113 -9.19 16.69 26.76
CA THR A 113 -8.52 17.35 27.90
C THR A 113 -9.15 16.99 29.24
N ALA A 114 -10.49 16.87 29.30
CA ALA A 114 -11.19 16.40 30.51
C ALA A 114 -10.81 14.96 30.88
N THR A 115 -10.67 14.08 29.89
CA THR A 115 -10.28 12.67 30.08
C THR A 115 -8.81 12.55 30.52
N GLU A 116 -7.91 13.34 29.92
CA GLU A 116 -6.50 13.43 30.31
C GLU A 116 -6.37 13.91 31.75
N LYS A 117 -7.11 14.95 32.14
CA LYS A 117 -7.16 15.44 33.52
C LYS A 117 -7.69 14.39 34.50
N ALA A 118 -8.80 13.72 34.17
CA ALA A 118 -9.36 12.66 35.01
C ALA A 118 -8.38 11.48 35.19
N THR A 119 -7.63 11.14 34.14
CA THR A 119 -6.59 10.10 34.19
C THR A 119 -5.42 10.52 35.09
N SER A 120 -4.98 11.78 35.00
CA SER A 120 -3.95 12.33 35.89
C SER A 120 -4.41 12.32 37.35
N ASP A 121 -5.63 12.80 37.61
CA ASP A 121 -6.22 12.83 38.96
C ASP A 121 -6.36 11.41 39.53
N SER A 122 -6.73 10.42 38.70
CA SER A 122 -6.79 9.01 39.08
C SER A 122 -5.43 8.43 39.48
N LYS A 123 -4.35 8.74 38.73
CA LYS A 123 -2.99 8.32 39.10
C LYS A 123 -2.51 8.94 40.41
N ILE A 124 -2.88 10.20 40.67
CA ILE A 124 -2.62 10.87 41.95
C ILE A 124 -3.35 10.15 43.09
N GLN A 125 -4.64 9.82 42.90
CA GLN A 125 -5.41 9.06 43.90
C GLN A 125 -4.84 7.66 44.12
N GLN A 126 -4.41 6.95 43.08
CA GLN A 126 -3.76 5.65 43.20
C GLN A 126 -2.48 5.73 44.04
N THR A 127 -1.68 6.77 43.82
CA THR A 127 -0.45 7.03 44.59
C THR A 127 -0.76 7.34 46.06
N ALA A 128 -1.78 8.17 46.32
CA ALA A 128 -2.24 8.45 47.68
C ALA A 128 -2.76 7.18 48.39
N LEU A 129 -3.49 6.33 47.69
CA LEU A 129 -3.99 5.06 48.22
C LEU A 129 -2.84 4.10 48.55
N GLN A 130 -1.81 4.04 47.69
CA GLN A 130 -0.62 3.24 47.93
C GLN A 130 0.13 3.70 49.19
N ASN A 131 0.28 5.03 49.38
CA ASN A 131 0.89 5.59 50.59
C ASN A 131 0.09 5.24 51.86
N VAL A 132 -1.24 5.24 51.79
CA VAL A 132 -2.10 4.80 52.91
C VAL A 132 -1.90 3.31 53.20
N VAL A 133 -1.84 2.46 52.17
CA VAL A 133 -1.59 1.02 52.33
C VAL A 133 -0.23 0.78 52.99
N ASP A 134 0.82 1.48 52.57
CA ASP A 134 2.15 1.30 53.13
C ASP A 134 2.25 1.84 54.57
N SER A 135 1.56 2.94 54.88
CA SER A 135 1.39 3.42 56.25
C SER A 135 0.67 2.39 57.14
N ALA A 136 -0.38 1.75 56.61
CA ALA A 136 -1.10 0.71 57.33
C ALA A 136 -0.21 -0.53 57.61
N LYS A 137 0.64 -0.93 56.66
CA LYS A 137 1.62 -2.02 56.87
C LYS A 137 2.66 -1.70 57.94
N GLN A 138 3.13 -0.45 58.00
CA GLN A 138 4.05 0.00 59.04
C GLN A 138 3.38 -0.02 60.42
N ILE A 139 2.12 0.46 60.50
CA ILE A 139 1.33 0.42 61.74
C ILE A 139 1.12 -1.03 62.19
N ASP A 140 0.75 -1.94 61.28
CA ASP A 140 0.60 -3.36 61.60
C ASP A 140 1.90 -3.95 62.16
N SER A 141 3.04 -3.66 61.53
CA SER A 141 4.36 -4.09 62.01
C SER A 141 4.67 -3.54 63.42
N ALA A 142 4.34 -2.27 63.70
CA ALA A 142 4.53 -1.66 65.01
C ALA A 142 3.59 -2.25 66.08
N ILE A 143 2.36 -2.61 65.70
CA ILE A 143 1.42 -3.32 66.56
C ILE A 143 1.96 -4.71 66.89
N GLN A 144 2.44 -5.48 65.90
CA GLN A 144 3.03 -6.81 66.12
C GLN A 144 4.23 -6.77 67.07
N GLN A 145 5.11 -5.77 66.92
CA GLN A 145 6.22 -5.55 67.84
C GLN A 145 5.73 -5.21 69.26
N SER A 146 4.73 -4.34 69.38
CA SER A 146 4.15 -3.95 70.67
C SER A 146 3.46 -5.11 71.37
N VAL A 147 2.73 -5.96 70.64
CA VAL A 147 2.11 -7.19 71.15
C VAL A 147 3.18 -8.17 71.63
N THR A 148 4.27 -8.34 70.89
CA THR A 148 5.41 -9.19 71.29
C THR A 148 6.07 -8.68 72.57
N ALA A 149 6.26 -7.36 72.69
CA ALA A 149 6.79 -6.73 73.90
C ALA A 149 5.85 -6.91 75.10
N ALA A 150 4.54 -6.72 74.91
CA ALA A 150 3.53 -6.93 75.95
C ALA A 150 3.47 -8.39 76.41
N ASN A 151 3.53 -9.35 75.49
CA ASN A 151 3.60 -10.78 75.82
C ASN A 151 4.87 -11.11 76.61
N THR A 152 6.01 -10.52 76.25
CA THR A 152 7.28 -10.68 76.99
C THR A 152 7.16 -10.10 78.40
N ALA A 153 6.56 -8.91 78.55
CA ALA A 153 6.32 -8.29 79.85
C ALA A 153 5.35 -9.12 80.72
N ALA A 154 4.27 -9.66 80.14
CA ALA A 154 3.33 -10.53 80.84
C ALA A 154 3.98 -11.85 81.30
N ASN A 155 4.86 -12.43 80.47
CA ASN A 155 5.64 -13.61 80.82
C ASN A 155 6.62 -13.30 81.97
N ASN A 156 7.30 -12.16 81.93
CA ASN A 156 8.20 -11.72 83.00
C ASN A 156 7.43 -11.44 84.31
N ALA A 157 6.25 -10.83 84.24
CA ALA A 157 5.38 -10.62 85.40
C ALA A 157 4.91 -11.95 86.00
N SER A 158 4.51 -12.91 85.16
CA SER A 158 4.13 -14.25 85.60
C SER A 158 5.29 -15.00 86.26
N ALA A 159 6.51 -14.87 85.72
CA ALA A 159 7.72 -15.40 86.32
C ALA A 159 8.03 -14.74 87.68
N ALA A 160 7.90 -13.42 87.78
CA ALA A 160 8.06 -12.68 89.02
C ALA A 160 7.02 -13.08 90.08
N THR A 161 5.76 -13.30 89.70
CA THR A 161 4.71 -13.81 90.60
C THR A 161 5.02 -15.22 91.08
N LYS A 162 5.54 -16.09 90.23
CA LYS A 162 5.97 -17.44 90.61
C LYS A 162 7.13 -17.40 91.61
N SER A 163 8.16 -16.60 91.35
CA SER A 163 9.27 -16.38 92.28
C SER A 163 8.83 -15.74 93.59
N ALA A 164 7.85 -14.83 93.57
CA ALA A 164 7.26 -14.26 94.78
C ALA A 164 6.46 -15.29 95.59
N THR A 165 5.82 -16.25 94.93
CA THR A 165 5.09 -17.35 95.59
C THR A 165 6.07 -18.35 96.22
N GLU A 166 7.17 -18.67 95.54
CA GLU A 166 8.28 -19.48 96.07
C GLU A 166 8.99 -18.78 97.24
N ALA A 167 9.25 -17.47 97.14
CA ALA A 167 9.80 -16.66 98.23
C ALA A 167 8.85 -16.61 99.44
N THR A 168 7.53 -16.60 99.23
CA THR A 168 6.51 -16.63 100.29
C THR A 168 6.50 -17.98 101.01
N SER A 169 6.65 -19.09 100.28
CA SER A 169 6.80 -20.44 100.84
C SER A 169 8.07 -20.59 101.70
N LEU A 170 9.20 -20.05 101.22
CA LEU A 170 10.47 -20.02 101.94
C LEU A 170 10.42 -19.08 103.16
N ALA A 171 9.71 -17.95 103.05
CA ALA A 171 9.48 -17.02 104.16
C ALA A 171 8.62 -17.65 105.28
N ASN A 172 7.62 -18.48 104.94
CA ASN A 172 6.81 -19.19 105.92
C ASN A 172 7.59 -20.30 106.65
N GLN A 173 8.52 -21.00 105.97
CA GLN A 173 9.45 -21.93 106.65
C GLN A 173 10.47 -21.20 107.53
N SER A 174 10.90 -20.00 107.12
CA SER A 174 11.85 -19.16 107.86
C SER A 174 11.21 -18.43 109.04
N ALA A 175 9.93 -18.08 108.98
CA ALA A 175 9.18 -17.41 110.06
C ALA A 175 9.04 -18.30 111.32
N GLU A 176 8.94 -19.62 111.12
CA GLU A 176 8.85 -20.58 112.22
C GLU A 176 10.20 -20.93 112.84
N ALA A 177 11.30 -20.70 112.11
CA ALA A 177 12.66 -20.64 112.67
C ALA A 177 12.99 -19.28 113.32
N ALA A 178 12.35 -18.19 112.87
CA ALA A 178 12.60 -16.82 113.35
C ALA A 178 11.93 -16.50 114.70
N LYS A 179 10.82 -17.16 115.09
CA LYS A 179 10.25 -17.05 116.44
C LYS A 179 11.25 -17.40 117.56
N THR A 180 12.20 -18.31 117.28
CA THR A 180 13.29 -18.70 118.20
C THR A 180 14.46 -17.69 118.21
N ALA A 181 14.56 -16.83 117.19
CA ALA A 181 15.65 -15.86 117.00
C ALA A 181 15.25 -14.40 117.33
N THR A 182 13.95 -14.05 117.33
CA THR A 182 13.43 -12.70 117.61
C THR A 182 13.71 -12.19 119.04
N THR A 183 14.05 -13.07 119.99
CA THR A 183 14.58 -12.65 121.31
C THR A 183 15.94 -11.94 121.20
N ASN A 184 16.73 -12.22 120.17
CA ASN A 184 18.13 -11.77 120.06
C ASN A 184 18.33 -10.53 119.15
N ALA A 185 17.33 -10.11 118.37
CA ALA A 185 17.51 -9.13 117.29
C ALA A 185 17.10 -7.68 117.62
N ASN A 186 16.62 -7.40 118.83
CA ASN A 186 16.26 -6.04 119.27
C ASN A 186 17.46 -5.06 119.34
N ASP A 187 18.69 -5.55 119.21
CA ASP A 187 19.93 -4.74 119.21
C ASP A 187 20.25 -4.05 117.86
N ALA A 188 19.65 -4.48 116.75
CA ALA A 188 20.10 -4.09 115.41
C ALA A 188 19.40 -2.86 114.79
N THR A 189 18.86 -1.97 115.62
CA THR A 189 18.08 -0.79 115.23
C THR A 189 18.84 0.33 114.47
N LYS A 190 20.16 0.31 114.29
CA LYS A 190 20.91 1.58 114.07
C LYS A 190 21.32 2.03 112.66
N LYS A 191 21.05 1.32 111.55
CA LYS A 191 21.87 1.51 110.33
C LYS A 191 21.29 2.04 109.01
N THR A 192 20.01 2.32 108.81
CA THR A 192 19.49 2.41 107.42
C THR A 192 18.93 3.77 106.97
N ASN A 193 19.56 4.87 107.36
CA ASN A 193 19.32 6.22 106.82
C ASN A 193 19.92 6.45 105.40
N ALA A 194 19.94 5.43 104.52
CA ALA A 194 20.69 5.44 103.25
C ALA A 194 19.83 5.52 101.96
N ALA A 195 18.55 5.91 102.04
CA ALA A 195 17.58 5.75 100.95
C ALA A 195 17.39 6.95 99.98
N VAL A 196 18.18 8.02 100.04
CA VAL A 196 17.90 9.27 99.28
C VAL A 196 18.61 9.36 97.92
N LYS A 197 19.44 8.40 97.52
CA LYS A 197 20.28 8.50 96.31
C LYS A 197 19.61 8.12 94.96
N ASN A 198 18.46 7.45 94.95
CA ASN A 198 17.98 6.77 93.72
C ASN A 198 17.01 7.57 92.81
N ALA A 199 16.67 8.82 93.11
CA ALA A 199 15.71 9.59 92.30
C ALA A 199 16.34 10.54 91.26
N SER A 200 17.66 10.77 91.31
CA SER A 200 18.36 11.77 90.46
C SER A 200 18.77 11.25 89.08
N ASP A 201 19.02 9.95 88.94
CA ASP A 201 19.68 9.38 87.74
C ASP A 201 18.71 9.11 86.57
N ALA A 202 17.39 9.11 86.82
CA ALA A 202 16.38 8.78 85.80
C ALA A 202 15.98 9.97 84.89
N THR A 203 16.19 11.21 85.33
CA THR A 203 15.77 12.41 84.58
C THR A 203 16.80 12.83 83.53
N GLU A 204 18.07 12.50 83.73
CA GLU A 204 19.19 12.92 82.86
C GLU A 204 19.33 12.02 81.60
N GLN A 205 18.90 10.76 81.69
CA GLN A 205 18.91 9.81 80.57
C GLN A 205 17.78 10.06 79.54
N ALA A 206 16.65 10.63 79.95
CA ALA A 206 15.53 10.95 79.06
C ALA A 206 15.84 12.13 78.11
N ALA A 207 16.66 13.09 78.56
CA ALA A 207 17.04 14.26 77.76
C ALA A 207 18.04 13.92 76.64
N GLN A 208 18.95 12.96 76.87
CA GLN A 208 19.92 12.51 75.85
C GLN A 208 19.27 11.68 74.73
N ALA A 209 18.23 10.90 75.06
CA ALA A 209 17.48 10.10 74.07
C ALA A 209 16.69 10.97 73.07
N THR A 210 16.18 12.13 73.49
CA THR A 210 15.41 13.03 72.64
C THR A 210 16.29 13.75 71.61
N SER A 211 17.50 14.19 71.99
CA SER A 211 18.44 14.82 71.07
C SER A 211 18.99 13.86 70.01
N ALA A 212 19.19 12.58 70.37
CA ALA A 212 19.61 11.55 69.43
C ALA A 212 18.53 11.21 68.38
N ALA A 213 17.25 11.22 68.76
CA ALA A 213 16.13 10.98 67.85
C ALA A 213 15.96 12.10 66.80
N ASN A 214 16.16 13.36 67.19
CA ASN A 214 16.10 14.49 66.26
C ASN A 214 17.24 14.46 65.23
N ALA A 215 18.46 14.14 65.66
CA ALA A 215 19.61 13.97 64.76
C ALA A 215 19.42 12.80 63.77
N ALA A 216 18.80 11.70 64.21
CA ALA A 216 18.48 10.57 63.33
C ALA A 216 17.43 10.94 62.25
N THR A 217 16.47 11.80 62.59
CA THR A 217 15.42 12.26 61.67
C THR A 217 15.97 13.20 60.60
N GLU A 218 16.86 14.13 60.97
CA GLU A 218 17.54 15.04 60.03
C GLU A 218 18.39 14.27 59.01
N ASN A 219 19.13 13.26 59.48
CA ASN A 219 19.95 12.38 58.62
C ASN A 219 19.09 11.54 57.66
N ALA A 220 17.94 11.04 58.11
CA ALA A 220 17.00 10.30 57.26
C ALA A 220 16.39 11.18 56.15
N ASN A 221 16.10 12.44 56.46
CA ASN A 221 15.60 13.41 55.47
C ASN A 221 16.67 13.75 54.42
N GLN A 222 17.93 13.94 54.82
CA GLN A 222 19.04 14.18 53.89
C GLN A 222 19.31 12.95 53.00
N ALA A 223 19.24 11.73 53.54
CA ALA A 223 19.35 10.49 52.76
C ALA A 223 18.24 10.34 51.71
N THR A 224 17.02 10.77 52.03
CA THR A 224 15.87 10.71 51.11
C THR A 224 16.01 11.68 49.93
N VAL A 225 16.53 12.90 50.17
CA VAL A 225 16.79 13.88 49.11
C VAL A 225 17.90 13.38 48.18
N ALA A 226 18.96 12.79 48.73
CA ALA A 226 20.04 12.19 47.95
C ALA A 226 19.55 11.02 47.07
N ALA A 227 18.68 10.15 47.59
CA ALA A 227 18.11 9.03 46.83
C ALA A 227 17.22 9.50 45.65
N LYS A 228 16.45 10.57 45.83
CA LYS A 228 15.63 11.16 44.76
C LYS A 228 16.49 11.76 43.65
N ALA A 229 17.55 12.47 44.01
CA ALA A 229 18.50 13.03 43.04
C ALA A 229 19.19 11.92 42.23
N ALA A 230 19.68 10.86 42.88
CA ALA A 230 20.31 9.72 42.20
C ALA A 230 19.34 8.99 41.26
N THR A 231 18.06 8.89 41.61
CA THR A 231 17.04 8.28 40.75
C THR A 231 16.77 9.11 39.50
N GLN A 232 16.68 10.44 39.65
CA GLN A 232 16.49 11.34 38.51
C GLN A 232 17.69 11.30 37.55
N GLU A 233 18.91 11.25 38.10
CA GLU A 233 20.14 11.16 37.33
C GLU A 233 20.22 9.83 36.57
N ALA A 234 19.82 8.71 37.19
CA ALA A 234 19.72 7.41 36.53
C ALA A 234 18.67 7.38 35.39
N LEU A 235 17.53 8.07 35.55
CA LEU A 235 16.53 8.19 34.48
C LEU A 235 17.04 9.02 33.29
N THR A 236 17.75 10.12 33.56
CA THR A 236 18.39 10.92 32.51
C THR A 236 19.45 10.10 31.76
N GLN A 237 20.32 9.39 32.49
CA GLN A 237 21.32 8.51 31.89
C GLN A 237 20.69 7.36 31.07
N ALA A 238 19.54 6.83 31.51
CA ALA A 238 18.81 5.80 30.76
C ALA A 238 18.23 6.33 29.43
N GLU A 239 17.69 7.55 29.41
CA GLU A 239 17.17 8.15 28.17
C GLU A 239 18.32 8.56 27.23
N GLU A 240 19.43 9.09 27.76
CA GLU A 240 20.65 9.36 27.00
C GLU A 240 21.23 8.06 26.40
N ALA A 241 21.29 6.98 27.17
CA ALA A 241 21.74 5.67 26.68
C ALA A 241 20.81 5.11 25.59
N LYS A 242 19.51 5.34 25.69
CA LYS A 242 18.52 4.94 24.69
C LYS A 242 18.65 5.74 23.39
N GLN A 243 18.92 7.05 23.48
CA GLN A 243 19.22 7.89 22.31
C GLN A 243 20.55 7.51 21.67
N ALA A 244 21.59 7.26 22.47
CA ALA A 244 22.87 6.77 21.97
C ALA A 244 22.74 5.41 21.27
N ALA A 245 21.95 4.48 21.83
CA ALA A 245 21.67 3.19 21.20
C ALA A 245 20.88 3.32 19.89
N ALA A 246 19.98 4.30 19.76
CA ALA A 246 19.27 4.58 18.52
C ALA A 246 20.23 5.11 17.44
N SER A 247 21.09 6.09 17.80
CA SER A 247 22.12 6.61 16.90
C SER A 247 23.08 5.53 16.42
N VAL A 248 23.50 4.61 17.30
CA VAL A 248 24.37 3.48 16.91
C VAL A 248 23.65 2.53 15.95
N ARG A 249 22.34 2.28 16.12
CA ARG A 249 21.56 1.43 15.21
C ARG A 249 21.43 2.03 13.81
N ASP A 250 21.17 3.34 13.71
CA ASP A 250 21.04 4.03 12.43
C ASP A 250 22.35 3.97 11.62
N ASP A 251 23.51 3.94 12.29
CA ASP A 251 24.81 3.70 11.64
C ASP A 251 25.07 2.21 11.31
N CYS A 252 24.58 1.28 12.15
CA CYS A 252 24.83 -0.15 12.00
C CYS A 252 24.05 -0.82 10.86
N TYR A 253 22.76 -0.47 10.66
CA TYR A 253 21.97 -1.12 9.61
C TYR A 253 22.55 -0.93 8.20
N PRO A 254 22.95 0.30 7.78
CA PRO A 254 23.64 0.48 6.51
C PRO A 254 24.93 -0.35 6.41
N MET A 255 25.66 -0.55 7.51
CA MET A 255 26.88 -1.36 7.52
C MET A 255 26.61 -2.85 7.23
N MET A 256 25.44 -3.38 7.57
CA MET A 256 25.07 -4.78 7.27
C MET A 256 25.10 -5.09 5.76
N PHE A 257 24.91 -4.06 4.92
CA PHE A 257 24.88 -4.18 3.47
C PHE A 257 26.21 -3.80 2.79
N ARG A 258 27.27 -3.51 3.56
CA ARG A 258 28.60 -3.16 3.03
C ARG A 258 29.54 -4.37 2.88
N ASN A 259 29.04 -5.58 3.02
CA ASN A 259 29.77 -6.82 2.76
C ASN A 259 29.84 -7.11 1.25
N TYR A 260 30.83 -6.55 0.56
CA TYR A 260 30.97 -6.70 -0.90
C TYR A 260 31.66 -8.01 -1.29
N ASP A 261 31.09 -8.74 -2.26
CA ASP A 261 31.72 -9.91 -2.88
C ASP A 261 32.35 -9.61 -4.25
N GLY A 262 31.92 -8.52 -4.93
CA GLY A 262 32.44 -8.09 -6.22
C GLY A 262 32.07 -9.00 -7.39
N ARG A 263 31.24 -10.03 -7.15
CA ARG A 263 30.88 -11.06 -8.13
C ARG A 263 29.79 -10.57 -9.07
N THR A 264 29.77 -11.17 -10.25
CA THR A 264 28.86 -10.84 -11.34
C THR A 264 27.97 -12.02 -11.61
N TYR A 265 26.68 -11.85 -11.34
CA TYR A 265 25.71 -12.90 -11.59
C TYR A 265 24.96 -12.58 -12.88
N SER A 266 25.17 -13.38 -13.91
CA SER A 266 24.62 -13.13 -15.24
C SER A 266 23.74 -14.27 -15.75
N VAL A 267 22.82 -13.89 -16.62
CA VAL A 267 22.06 -14.81 -17.48
C VAL A 267 22.06 -14.29 -18.91
N PHE A 268 22.21 -15.19 -19.87
CA PHE A 268 22.09 -14.93 -21.29
C PHE A 268 20.85 -15.60 -21.85
N PHE A 269 20.01 -14.84 -22.56
CA PHE A 269 18.88 -15.34 -23.32
C PHE A 269 19.13 -15.10 -24.81
N GLU A 270 19.14 -16.17 -25.60
CA GLU A 270 19.27 -16.06 -27.05
C GLU A 270 18.09 -15.28 -27.65
N ASP A 271 18.37 -14.60 -28.77
CA ASP A 271 17.38 -13.79 -29.47
C ASP A 271 16.15 -14.61 -29.92
N ALA A 272 14.99 -13.96 -30.01
CA ALA A 272 13.73 -14.63 -30.35
C ALA A 272 13.72 -15.23 -31.76
N ASP A 273 14.50 -14.69 -32.69
CA ASP A 273 14.61 -15.22 -34.06
C ASP A 273 15.49 -16.47 -34.13
N GLU A 274 16.35 -16.69 -33.12
CA GLU A 274 17.18 -17.90 -33.00
C GLU A 274 16.43 -18.98 -32.19
N THR A 275 15.77 -18.59 -31.09
CA THR A 275 15.02 -19.51 -30.24
C THR A 275 13.88 -18.86 -29.47
N MET A 276 12.78 -19.61 -29.34
CA MET A 276 11.59 -19.19 -28.61
C MET A 276 11.50 -19.78 -27.19
N VAL A 277 12.50 -20.51 -26.72
CA VAL A 277 12.50 -21.09 -25.36
C VAL A 277 12.55 -20.00 -24.28
N CYS A 278 11.99 -20.30 -23.12
CA CYS A 278 11.99 -19.39 -21.97
C CYS A 278 13.30 -19.42 -21.17
N THR A 279 14.05 -20.53 -21.26
CA THR A 279 15.25 -20.78 -20.47
C THR A 279 16.46 -20.05 -21.04
N GLY A 280 17.28 -19.49 -20.16
CA GLY A 280 18.57 -18.89 -20.46
C GLY A 280 19.73 -19.71 -19.93
N THR A 281 20.93 -19.25 -20.25
CA THR A 281 22.19 -19.84 -19.80
C THR A 281 22.77 -18.95 -18.70
N LYS A 282 23.06 -19.51 -17.53
CA LYS A 282 23.78 -18.77 -16.48
C LYS A 282 25.24 -18.58 -16.87
N GLU A 283 25.78 -17.40 -16.64
CA GLU A 283 27.15 -17.02 -17.01
C GLU A 283 27.87 -16.32 -15.86
N ASP A 284 29.16 -16.06 -16.05
CA ASP A 284 30.05 -15.41 -15.07
C ASP A 284 30.00 -16.18 -13.72
N ASP A 285 29.97 -15.49 -12.58
CA ASP A 285 29.88 -16.15 -11.26
C ASP A 285 28.55 -16.88 -11.03
N ASN A 286 27.57 -16.72 -11.94
CA ASN A 286 26.29 -17.43 -11.88
C ASN A 286 26.34 -18.83 -12.51
N ALA A 287 27.36 -19.12 -13.34
CA ALA A 287 27.42 -20.34 -14.15
C ALA A 287 27.37 -21.62 -13.29
N ASP A 288 28.03 -21.58 -12.13
CA ASP A 288 28.13 -22.70 -11.19
C ASP A 288 27.06 -22.65 -10.07
N VAL A 289 26.20 -21.63 -10.06
CA VAL A 289 25.14 -21.50 -9.05
C VAL A 289 23.90 -22.27 -9.51
N ALA A 290 23.56 -23.34 -8.78
CA ALA A 290 22.39 -24.15 -9.08
C ALA A 290 21.08 -23.34 -9.11
N THR A 291 20.14 -23.72 -9.96
CA THR A 291 18.80 -23.13 -9.99
C THR A 291 18.03 -23.52 -8.73
N PRO A 292 17.42 -22.56 -8.00
CA PRO A 292 16.69 -22.88 -6.78
C PRO A 292 15.47 -23.76 -7.05
N VAL A 293 15.11 -24.58 -6.06
CA VAL A 293 13.84 -25.29 -6.04
C VAL A 293 12.90 -24.56 -5.07
N PRO A 294 11.75 -24.02 -5.53
CA PRO A 294 10.86 -23.27 -4.65
C PRO A 294 10.32 -24.12 -3.49
N SER A 295 10.25 -23.54 -2.29
CA SER A 295 9.84 -24.22 -1.07
C SER A 295 8.32 -24.25 -0.87
N THR A 296 7.86 -24.92 0.18
CA THR A 296 6.48 -24.86 0.67
C THR A 296 6.43 -24.63 2.19
N ASN A 297 5.23 -24.57 2.77
CA ASN A 297 5.06 -24.59 4.23
C ASN A 297 5.56 -25.91 4.84
N ALA A 298 5.46 -27.01 4.09
CA ALA A 298 5.87 -28.33 4.55
C ALA A 298 7.38 -28.55 4.39
N VAL A 299 7.94 -28.14 3.24
CA VAL A 299 9.30 -28.51 2.82
C VAL A 299 10.14 -27.25 2.59
N ARG A 300 11.33 -27.20 3.20
CA ARG A 300 12.39 -26.25 2.82
C ARG A 300 13.23 -26.90 1.73
N ASN A 301 13.15 -26.37 0.52
CA ASN A 301 13.95 -26.80 -0.62
C ASN A 301 15.24 -25.97 -0.72
N GLU A 302 16.19 -26.45 -1.53
CA GLU A 302 17.48 -25.82 -1.71
C GLU A 302 17.37 -24.50 -2.49
N ASN A 303 18.03 -23.46 -1.96
CA ASN A 303 18.23 -22.19 -2.62
C ASN A 303 19.65 -21.70 -2.36
N PRO A 304 20.60 -21.86 -3.30
CA PRO A 304 21.99 -21.45 -3.09
C PRO A 304 22.17 -19.93 -3.01
N TYR A 305 21.18 -19.13 -3.44
CA TYR A 305 21.24 -17.68 -3.36
C TYR A 305 20.97 -17.14 -1.94
N ASP A 306 20.44 -17.96 -1.01
CA ASP A 306 20.17 -17.55 0.38
C ASP A 306 21.44 -17.12 1.13
N GLU A 307 22.62 -17.61 0.69
CA GLU A 307 23.92 -17.31 1.29
C GLU A 307 24.71 -16.23 0.54
N ILE A 308 24.19 -15.73 -0.59
CA ILE A 308 24.85 -14.70 -1.38
C ILE A 308 24.35 -13.32 -0.90
N PRO A 309 25.21 -12.43 -0.38
CA PRO A 309 24.80 -11.15 0.20
C PRO A 309 23.89 -10.30 -0.68
N LEU A 310 24.14 -10.28 -1.99
CA LEU A 310 23.35 -9.52 -2.96
C LEU A 310 21.88 -9.97 -3.06
N PHE A 311 21.61 -11.25 -2.83
CA PHE A 311 20.26 -11.85 -2.95
C PHE A 311 19.62 -12.13 -1.59
N LYS A 312 20.37 -11.98 -0.50
CA LYS A 312 19.92 -12.32 0.85
C LYS A 312 18.90 -11.30 1.36
N PRO A 313 17.63 -11.67 1.54
CA PRO A 313 16.62 -10.74 2.04
C PRO A 313 16.73 -10.58 3.55
N VAL A 314 16.62 -9.34 4.03
CA VAL A 314 16.51 -9.02 5.45
C VAL A 314 15.09 -8.50 5.72
N GLU A 315 14.28 -9.28 6.42
CA GLU A 315 12.94 -8.84 6.80
C GLU A 315 13.03 -7.83 7.96
N CYS A 316 12.41 -6.67 7.83
CA CYS A 316 12.52 -5.58 8.79
C CYS A 316 11.26 -4.71 8.83
N ASN A 317 11.15 -3.88 9.87
CA ASN A 317 10.30 -2.71 9.86
C ASN A 317 11.07 -1.54 9.26
N GLY A 318 10.40 -0.70 8.47
CA GLY A 318 11.03 0.48 7.91
C GLY A 318 10.05 1.52 7.40
N TYR A 319 10.58 2.69 7.08
CA TYR A 319 9.84 3.83 6.56
C TYR A 319 10.71 4.71 5.67
N ALA A 320 10.08 5.61 4.93
CA ALA A 320 10.74 6.72 4.23
C ALA A 320 10.45 8.03 4.97
N ASP A 321 11.47 8.84 5.19
CA ASP A 321 11.30 10.18 5.77
C ASP A 321 10.85 11.21 4.72
N GLU A 322 10.70 12.47 5.16
CA GLU A 322 10.25 13.56 4.30
C GLU A 322 11.24 13.95 3.19
N ASP A 323 12.50 13.50 3.24
CA ASP A 323 13.48 13.69 2.16
C ASP A 323 13.54 12.47 1.23
N GLY A 324 12.82 11.40 1.59
CA GLY A 324 12.83 10.12 0.89
C GLY A 324 13.98 9.21 1.32
N GLU A 325 14.67 9.49 2.43
CA GLU A 325 15.67 8.57 2.95
C GLU A 325 15.00 7.38 3.66
N LEU A 326 15.60 6.21 3.46
CA LEU A 326 15.08 4.94 3.94
C LEU A 326 15.67 4.63 5.31
N HIS A 327 14.80 4.26 6.24
CA HIS A 327 15.17 3.95 7.62
C HIS A 327 14.70 2.56 8.00
N ILE A 328 15.60 1.73 8.51
CA ILE A 328 15.28 0.46 9.18
C ILE A 328 15.12 0.74 10.66
N THR A 329 13.98 0.35 11.23
CA THR A 329 13.71 0.56 12.67
C THR A 329 13.97 -0.67 13.52
N ALA A 330 13.71 -1.86 12.97
CA ALA A 330 13.97 -3.14 13.62
C ALA A 330 14.08 -4.26 12.58
N VAL A 331 15.00 -5.19 12.77
CA VAL A 331 15.14 -6.39 11.94
C VAL A 331 14.43 -7.58 12.57
N LYS A 332 13.86 -8.45 11.77
CA LYS A 332 13.19 -9.67 12.25
C LYS A 332 14.14 -10.52 13.09
N GLY A 333 13.71 -10.80 14.32
CA GLY A 333 14.51 -11.46 15.35
C GLY A 333 14.85 -10.54 16.51
N GLU A 334 14.79 -9.23 16.31
CA GLU A 334 14.95 -8.23 17.38
C GLU A 334 13.65 -8.06 18.18
N PRO A 335 13.73 -7.74 19.50
CA PRO A 335 12.57 -7.52 20.36
C PRO A 335 11.63 -6.41 19.89
N GLU A 336 12.12 -5.45 19.09
CA GLU A 336 11.38 -4.29 18.59
C GLU A 336 10.61 -4.56 17.30
N PHE A 337 10.90 -5.64 16.56
CA PHE A 337 10.22 -5.96 15.31
C PHE A 337 8.73 -6.28 15.54
N ARG A 338 7.84 -5.67 14.76
CA ARG A 338 6.39 -5.82 14.88
C ARG A 338 5.74 -6.02 13.51
N THR A 339 4.66 -6.81 13.49
CA THR A 339 3.84 -7.04 12.30
C THR A 339 2.42 -6.48 12.43
N ASP A 340 2.15 -5.73 13.51
CA ASP A 340 0.83 -5.18 13.86
C ASP A 340 0.63 -3.74 13.34
N GLY A 341 1.60 -3.19 12.61
CA GLY A 341 1.57 -1.83 12.06
C GLY A 341 2.04 -0.74 13.02
N THR A 342 2.36 -1.05 14.28
CA THR A 342 2.83 -0.05 15.27
C THR A 342 4.24 0.46 14.98
N LYS A 343 5.00 -0.22 14.10
CA LYS A 343 6.37 0.11 13.70
C LYS A 343 6.52 0.43 12.21
N GLY A 344 5.42 0.79 11.54
CA GLY A 344 5.42 1.10 10.11
C GLY A 344 5.24 -0.15 9.24
N ASP A 345 5.77 -0.10 8.01
CA ASP A 345 5.62 -1.20 7.05
C ASP A 345 6.53 -2.37 7.39
N VAL A 346 6.05 -3.59 7.14
CA VAL A 346 6.91 -4.77 7.04
C VAL A 346 7.52 -4.79 5.65
N CYS A 347 8.85 -4.77 5.59
CA CYS A 347 9.64 -4.66 4.36
C CYS A 347 10.65 -5.80 4.26
N ILE A 348 11.17 -5.97 3.05
CA ILE A 348 12.40 -6.68 2.78
C ILE A 348 13.46 -5.64 2.42
N ALA A 349 14.52 -5.56 3.22
CA ALA A 349 15.73 -4.85 2.87
C ALA A 349 16.62 -5.72 1.99
N LEU A 350 17.02 -5.18 0.84
CA LEU A 350 17.94 -5.82 -0.10
C LEU A 350 19.16 -4.93 -0.30
N LYS A 351 20.34 -5.53 -0.39
CA LYS A 351 21.55 -4.83 -0.79
C LYS A 351 21.35 -4.20 -2.17
N THR A 352 21.82 -2.97 -2.34
CA THR A 352 21.78 -2.31 -3.64
C THR A 352 22.70 -3.04 -4.62
N GLY A 353 22.09 -3.58 -5.67
CA GLY A 353 22.81 -4.11 -6.82
C GLY A 353 22.93 -3.08 -7.92
N TYR A 354 23.85 -3.35 -8.84
CA TYR A 354 24.02 -2.65 -10.09
C TYR A 354 23.70 -3.61 -11.24
N ILE A 355 22.71 -3.26 -12.05
CA ILE A 355 22.21 -4.04 -13.17
C ILE A 355 22.86 -3.54 -14.46
N ARG A 356 23.26 -4.47 -15.33
CA ARG A 356 23.64 -4.20 -16.71
C ARG A 356 22.80 -5.06 -17.63
N THR A 357 22.23 -4.45 -18.66
CA THR A 357 21.52 -5.16 -19.74
C THR A 357 22.23 -4.86 -21.06
N ILE A 358 22.71 -5.90 -21.74
CA ILE A 358 23.29 -5.80 -23.09
C ILE A 358 22.34 -6.50 -24.04
N ILE A 359 21.97 -5.84 -25.13
CA ILE A 359 21.02 -6.35 -26.12
C ILE A 359 21.70 -6.32 -27.49
N ASP A 360 21.99 -7.49 -28.04
CA ASP A 360 22.50 -7.67 -29.40
C ASP A 360 21.37 -8.18 -30.30
N THR A 361 21.06 -7.41 -31.35
CA THR A 361 19.89 -7.62 -32.24
C THR A 361 20.29 -8.09 -33.64
N VAL A 362 19.31 -8.50 -34.44
CA VAL A 362 19.49 -8.98 -35.81
C VAL A 362 20.25 -7.96 -36.68
N GLY A 363 21.33 -8.41 -37.31
CA GLY A 363 22.15 -7.62 -38.24
C GLY A 363 23.43 -7.02 -37.61
N ILE A 364 23.58 -7.07 -36.28
CA ILE A 364 24.75 -6.60 -35.56
C ILE A 364 25.15 -7.67 -34.53
N MET A 365 26.24 -8.40 -34.79
CA MET A 365 26.89 -9.17 -33.73
C MET A 365 27.67 -8.18 -32.86
N GLY A 366 27.14 -7.91 -31.69
CA GLY A 366 27.78 -7.05 -30.71
C GLY A 366 28.68 -7.84 -29.76
N PRO A 367 28.97 -7.27 -28.59
CA PRO A 367 29.99 -7.79 -27.67
C PRO A 367 29.71 -9.20 -27.12
N LEU A 368 28.50 -9.72 -27.22
CA LEU A 368 28.16 -11.04 -26.67
C LEU A 368 28.67 -12.20 -27.54
N GLY A 369 29.10 -11.93 -28.78
CA GLY A 369 29.52 -12.95 -29.74
C GLY A 369 28.37 -13.83 -30.25
N LYS A 370 27.15 -13.64 -29.73
CA LYS A 370 25.89 -14.27 -30.14
C LYS A 370 24.76 -13.24 -30.02
N LYS A 371 23.71 -13.40 -30.81
CA LYS A 371 22.51 -12.56 -30.71
C LYS A 371 21.70 -12.91 -29.47
N GLY A 372 21.27 -11.91 -28.73
CA GLY A 372 20.48 -12.12 -27.52
C GLY A 372 20.62 -11.00 -26.51
N THR A 373 20.14 -11.28 -25.30
CA THR A 373 20.18 -10.35 -24.18
C THR A 373 20.97 -10.98 -23.03
N LYS A 374 22.04 -10.31 -22.60
CA LYS A 374 22.75 -10.63 -21.36
C LYS A 374 22.32 -9.66 -20.27
N ILE A 375 21.88 -10.20 -19.14
CA ILE A 375 21.48 -9.44 -17.96
C ILE A 375 22.40 -9.83 -16.81
N SER A 376 23.05 -8.84 -16.23
CA SER A 376 24.04 -9.01 -15.17
C SER A 376 23.65 -8.19 -13.95
N VAL A 377 23.93 -8.71 -12.77
CA VAL A 377 23.91 -7.94 -11.52
C VAL A 377 25.22 -8.13 -10.76
N THR A 378 25.71 -7.05 -10.17
CA THR A 378 26.86 -7.03 -9.26
C THR A 378 26.53 -6.17 -8.05
N ASP A 379 27.24 -6.35 -6.95
CA ASP A 379 27.04 -5.60 -5.72
C ASP A 379 27.95 -4.36 -5.60
N SER A 380 28.77 -4.10 -6.62
CA SER A 380 29.73 -3.01 -6.66
C SER A 380 29.72 -2.30 -8.01
N TRP A 381 29.74 -0.97 -7.97
CA TRP A 381 29.88 -0.17 -9.19
C TRP A 381 31.25 -0.41 -9.84
N ARG A 382 31.26 -0.54 -11.16
CA ARG A 382 32.46 -0.56 -11.99
C ARG A 382 32.12 -0.07 -13.39
N GLU A 383 33.10 0.55 -14.04
CA GLU A 383 32.99 0.83 -15.47
C GLU A 383 32.77 -0.47 -16.25
N SER A 384 31.89 -0.40 -17.24
CA SER A 384 31.63 -1.55 -18.09
C SER A 384 32.76 -1.71 -19.10
N GLU A 385 33.23 -2.93 -19.26
CA GLU A 385 34.11 -3.32 -20.37
C GLU A 385 33.46 -3.13 -21.76
N TYR A 386 32.13 -2.94 -21.79
CA TYR A 386 31.35 -2.65 -22.99
C TYR A 386 30.89 -1.18 -22.95
N PRO A 387 31.60 -0.29 -23.68
CA PRO A 387 31.23 1.13 -23.75
C PRO A 387 29.76 1.30 -24.10
N GLY A 388 29.05 2.17 -23.37
CA GLY A 388 27.63 2.43 -23.56
C GLY A 388 26.66 1.52 -22.79
N PHE A 389 27.15 0.43 -22.19
CA PHE A 389 26.33 -0.48 -21.37
C PHE A 389 26.82 -0.51 -19.91
N PRO A 390 26.69 0.58 -19.13
CA PRO A 390 27.19 0.64 -17.76
C PRO A 390 26.40 -0.27 -16.81
N PHE A 391 27.02 -0.56 -15.66
CA PHE A 391 26.32 -1.11 -14.51
C PHE A 391 25.60 0.03 -13.78
N ILE A 392 24.27 0.03 -13.83
CA ILE A 392 23.39 1.06 -13.28
C ILE A 392 22.86 0.56 -11.93
N PRO A 393 22.93 1.33 -10.84
CA PRO A 393 22.34 0.91 -9.56
C PRO A 393 20.85 0.65 -9.74
N TYR A 394 20.26 -0.23 -8.91
CA TYR A 394 18.81 -0.33 -8.82
C TYR A 394 18.21 1.07 -8.76
N THR A 395 17.26 1.39 -9.64
CA THR A 395 16.78 2.77 -9.75
C THR A 395 16.04 3.21 -8.48
N ALA A 396 15.53 2.25 -7.70
CA ALA A 396 14.96 2.44 -6.37
C ALA A 396 15.99 2.91 -5.32
N ALA A 397 17.29 2.65 -5.54
CA ALA A 397 18.37 3.04 -4.64
C ALA A 397 18.90 4.45 -4.90
N ILE A 398 18.57 5.07 -6.03
CA ILE A 398 19.05 6.41 -6.39
C ILE A 398 18.31 7.46 -5.57
N ARG A 399 19.05 8.29 -4.83
CA ARG A 399 18.51 9.44 -4.09
C ARG A 399 18.15 10.58 -5.05
N PRO A 400 17.28 11.51 -4.64
CA PRO A 400 16.97 12.70 -5.45
C PRO A 400 18.20 13.52 -5.88
N ASP A 401 19.30 13.48 -5.11
CA ASP A 401 20.57 14.16 -5.43
C ASP A 401 21.50 13.35 -6.36
N GLY A 402 21.07 12.17 -6.81
CA GLY A 402 21.85 11.27 -7.66
C GLY A 402 22.84 10.37 -6.91
N SER A 403 22.96 10.47 -5.59
CA SER A 403 23.75 9.52 -4.79
C SER A 403 23.03 8.18 -4.62
N VAL A 404 23.75 7.12 -4.21
CA VAL A 404 23.19 5.76 -4.14
C VAL A 404 23.06 5.29 -2.69
N ARG A 405 21.90 4.72 -2.33
CA ARG A 405 21.66 4.08 -1.04
C ARG A 405 22.35 2.71 -0.98
N PRO A 406 22.89 2.28 0.18
CA PRO A 406 23.52 0.96 0.30
C PRO A 406 22.52 -0.21 0.26
N TYR A 407 21.24 0.07 0.53
CA TYR A 407 20.15 -0.89 0.45
C TYR A 407 18.87 -0.20 -0.06
N VAL A 408 17.90 -1.01 -0.45
CA VAL A 408 16.53 -0.61 -0.75
C VAL A 408 15.56 -1.26 0.23
N LEU A 409 14.42 -0.64 0.49
CA LEU A 409 13.34 -1.20 1.30
C LEU A 409 12.12 -1.45 0.43
N ILE A 410 11.85 -2.73 0.16
CA ILE A 410 10.71 -3.15 -0.65
C ILE A 410 9.60 -3.65 0.28
N PRO A 411 8.41 -3.04 0.27
CA PRO A 411 7.30 -3.51 1.10
C PRO A 411 6.94 -4.96 0.79
N LYS A 412 6.97 -5.80 1.83
CA LYS A 412 6.91 -7.26 1.71
C LYS A 412 5.55 -7.74 1.18
N HIS A 413 4.48 -7.11 1.62
CA HIS A 413 3.10 -7.49 1.32
C HIS A 413 2.43 -6.47 0.39
N GLN A 414 1.39 -6.92 -0.33
CA GLN A 414 0.46 -5.97 -0.96
C GLN A 414 -0.19 -5.07 0.11
N ALA A 415 -0.70 -3.93 -0.35
CA ALA A 415 -1.32 -2.93 0.51
C ALA A 415 -2.52 -3.49 1.27
N VAL A 416 -2.67 -3.09 2.52
CA VAL A 416 -3.85 -3.32 3.33
C VAL A 416 -4.40 -1.98 3.80
N ASN A 417 -5.72 -1.88 3.97
CA ASN A 417 -6.32 -0.69 4.60
C ASN A 417 -6.02 -0.72 6.10
N PHE A 418 -5.17 0.19 6.57
CA PHE A 418 -4.81 0.33 7.98
C PHE A 418 -4.66 1.81 8.32
N ASN A 419 -5.23 2.24 9.45
CA ASN A 419 -5.25 3.65 9.88
C ASN A 419 -5.66 4.63 8.76
N SER A 420 -6.72 4.28 8.02
CA SER A 420 -7.26 5.07 6.89
C SER A 420 -6.32 5.26 5.69
N SER A 421 -5.18 4.57 5.63
CA SER A 421 -4.24 4.57 4.50
C SER A 421 -3.80 3.14 4.13
N TYR A 422 -2.79 3.02 3.27
CA TYR A 422 -2.22 1.76 2.80
C TYR A 422 -0.88 1.46 3.45
N TYR A 423 -0.76 0.26 3.99
CA TYR A 423 0.44 -0.28 4.63
C TYR A 423 0.74 -1.70 4.12
N SER A 424 1.98 -2.15 4.28
CA SER A 424 2.42 -3.52 4.03
C SER A 424 2.45 -4.27 5.36
N LEU A 425 1.37 -5.00 5.65
CA LEU A 425 1.19 -5.75 6.89
C LEU A 425 0.60 -7.14 6.58
N PRO A 426 1.00 -8.20 7.30
CA PRO A 426 0.42 -9.52 7.14
C PRO A 426 -0.92 -9.67 7.91
N GLY A 427 -1.71 -10.65 7.51
CA GLY A 427 -2.90 -11.11 8.25
C GLY A 427 -4.21 -10.41 7.89
N PHE A 428 -4.21 -9.52 6.90
CA PHE A 428 -5.39 -8.76 6.49
C PHE A 428 -5.84 -9.16 5.08
N ALA A 429 -7.13 -8.93 4.78
CA ALA A 429 -7.56 -8.89 3.39
C ALA A 429 -6.83 -7.74 2.66
N PRO A 430 -6.24 -8.00 1.48
CA PRO A 430 -5.55 -6.96 0.73
C PRO A 430 -6.54 -5.86 0.32
N ALA A 431 -6.01 -4.65 0.21
CA ALA A 431 -6.72 -3.50 -0.33
C ALA A 431 -7.31 -3.85 -1.70
N TYR A 432 -8.48 -3.31 -1.97
CA TYR A 432 -9.23 -3.55 -3.20
C TYR A 432 -9.84 -2.23 -3.68
N ASN A 433 -10.35 -2.23 -4.90
CA ASN A 433 -10.82 -1.01 -5.58
C ASN A 433 -9.73 0.08 -5.65
N ALA A 434 -8.46 -0.32 -5.62
CA ALA A 434 -7.36 0.60 -5.82
C ALA A 434 -7.28 0.95 -7.31
N SER A 435 -7.23 2.24 -7.62
CA SER A 435 -6.95 2.76 -8.96
C SER A 435 -5.70 3.65 -8.89
N HIS A 436 -5.12 3.98 -10.04
CA HIS A 436 -4.00 4.95 -10.10
C HIS A 436 -4.35 6.25 -9.34
N ASN A 437 -5.50 6.84 -9.63
CA ASN A 437 -5.94 8.07 -8.97
C ASN A 437 -6.25 7.88 -7.49
N GLY A 438 -6.95 6.78 -7.14
CA GLY A 438 -7.40 6.52 -5.78
C GLY A 438 -6.27 6.23 -4.80
N GLN A 439 -5.21 5.55 -5.27
CA GLN A 439 -4.06 5.24 -4.41
C GLN A 439 -3.22 6.48 -4.10
N ILE A 440 -3.10 7.45 -5.01
CA ILE A 440 -2.40 8.72 -4.74
C ILE A 440 -3.03 9.42 -3.52
N THR A 441 -4.36 9.58 -3.51
CA THR A 441 -5.06 10.19 -2.37
C THR A 441 -4.91 9.37 -1.09
N THR A 442 -4.93 8.03 -1.20
CA THR A 442 -4.86 7.16 -0.03
C THR A 442 -3.48 7.16 0.61
N PHE A 443 -2.39 7.07 -0.17
CA PHE A 443 -1.03 7.10 0.34
C PHE A 443 -0.65 8.47 0.91
N ARG A 444 -1.09 9.58 0.30
CA ARG A 444 -0.83 10.95 0.79
C ARG A 444 -1.31 11.20 2.22
N LYS A 445 -2.23 10.39 2.75
CA LYS A 445 -2.64 10.45 4.16
C LYS A 445 -1.49 10.11 5.13
N ARG A 446 -0.44 9.45 4.67
CA ARG A 446 0.79 9.16 5.44
C ARG A 446 1.87 10.23 5.27
N GLY A 447 1.83 10.97 4.16
CA GLY A 447 2.83 11.96 3.77
C GLY A 447 3.14 11.89 2.27
N ASP A 448 3.76 12.95 1.73
CA ASP A 448 4.08 13.08 0.29
C ASP A 448 5.17 12.11 -0.19
N GLN A 449 5.91 11.49 0.74
CA GLN A 449 6.93 10.49 0.45
C GLN A 449 6.40 9.08 0.21
N TYR A 450 5.09 8.86 0.39
CA TYR A 450 4.47 7.55 0.21
C TYR A 450 3.67 7.49 -1.08
N CYS A 451 3.81 6.37 -1.79
CA CYS A 451 3.03 6.08 -2.98
C CYS A 451 2.82 4.58 -3.16
N GLY A 452 2.12 4.20 -4.22
CA GLY A 452 2.02 2.80 -4.61
C GLY A 452 3.25 2.33 -5.36
N GLU A 453 3.27 1.02 -5.64
CA GLU A 453 4.37 0.31 -6.28
C GLU A 453 4.88 1.06 -7.51
N THR A 454 6.20 1.21 -7.62
CA THR A 454 6.84 1.84 -8.78
C THR A 454 7.43 0.79 -9.70
N CYS A 455 7.72 1.16 -10.95
CA CYS A 455 8.49 0.32 -11.86
C CYS A 455 9.93 0.11 -11.37
N SER A 456 10.44 0.96 -10.47
CA SER A 456 11.75 0.75 -9.84
C SER A 456 11.76 -0.33 -8.79
N ASP A 457 10.66 -0.44 -8.04
CA ASP A 457 10.45 -1.61 -7.19
C ASP A 457 10.44 -2.86 -8.11
N ALA A 458 9.65 -2.82 -9.20
CA ALA A 458 9.52 -3.89 -10.20
C ALA A 458 10.84 -4.46 -10.69
N GLU A 459 11.72 -3.56 -11.14
CA GLU A 459 12.96 -3.87 -11.83
C GLU A 459 13.75 -4.92 -11.05
N ILE A 460 13.79 -4.76 -9.72
CA ILE A 460 14.57 -5.61 -8.84
C ILE A 460 14.07 -7.05 -8.93
N TRP A 461 12.80 -7.34 -8.62
CA TRP A 461 12.34 -8.72 -8.65
C TRP A 461 12.19 -9.27 -10.06
N GLU A 462 11.78 -8.47 -11.05
CA GLU A 462 11.64 -8.91 -12.44
C GLU A 462 12.98 -9.28 -13.08
N THR A 463 14.04 -8.54 -12.75
CA THR A 463 15.40 -8.80 -13.22
C THR A 463 16.05 -9.95 -12.45
N LEU A 464 16.02 -9.90 -11.13
CA LEU A 464 16.66 -10.92 -10.31
C LEU A 464 15.98 -12.28 -10.49
N PHE A 465 14.66 -12.33 -10.75
CA PHE A 465 13.99 -13.58 -11.07
C PHE A 465 14.61 -14.26 -12.30
N MET A 466 14.87 -13.50 -13.37
CA MET A 466 15.49 -14.05 -14.58
C MET A 466 16.93 -14.51 -14.33
N ILE A 467 17.70 -13.80 -13.50
CA ILE A 467 19.09 -14.16 -13.16
C ILE A 467 19.12 -15.43 -12.30
N VAL A 468 18.27 -15.49 -11.28
CA VAL A 468 18.23 -16.58 -10.29
C VAL A 468 17.71 -17.89 -10.91
N PHE A 469 16.63 -17.81 -11.68
CA PHE A 469 15.99 -18.99 -12.26
C PHE A 469 16.43 -19.31 -13.68
N ALA A 470 17.20 -18.42 -14.32
CA ALA A 470 17.55 -18.50 -15.73
C ALA A 470 16.32 -18.75 -16.62
N ASN A 471 15.21 -18.07 -16.32
CA ASN A 471 13.93 -18.28 -17.00
C ASN A 471 13.15 -16.97 -17.13
N MET A 472 12.70 -16.65 -18.34
CA MET A 472 11.85 -15.49 -18.63
C MET A 472 10.40 -15.69 -18.18
N ASN A 473 9.92 -16.93 -18.11
CA ASN A 473 8.55 -17.29 -17.73
C ASN A 473 8.44 -17.57 -16.24
N SER A 474 7.85 -16.64 -15.50
CA SER A 474 7.74 -16.80 -14.05
C SER A 474 6.82 -17.95 -13.65
N GLN A 475 5.75 -18.19 -14.40
CA GLN A 475 4.80 -19.26 -14.12
C GLN A 475 5.40 -20.66 -14.36
N ALA A 476 6.49 -20.78 -15.11
CA ALA A 476 7.24 -22.03 -15.23
C ALA A 476 7.93 -22.45 -13.92
N VAL A 477 8.11 -21.52 -12.97
CA VAL A 477 8.75 -21.77 -11.67
C VAL A 477 7.73 -21.67 -10.54
N MET A 478 6.98 -20.57 -10.49
CA MET A 478 5.95 -20.28 -9.49
C MET A 478 4.76 -19.60 -10.18
N VAL A 479 3.63 -20.31 -10.27
CA VAL A 479 2.45 -19.88 -11.04
C VAL A 479 1.73 -18.70 -10.38
N GLY A 480 1.62 -18.69 -9.04
CA GLY A 480 0.83 -17.70 -8.31
C GLY A 480 -0.68 -17.96 -8.36
N CYS A 481 -1.47 -17.14 -7.66
CA CYS A 481 -2.93 -17.28 -7.60
C CYS A 481 -3.55 -16.67 -8.86
N THR A 482 -3.53 -17.43 -9.95
CA THR A 482 -3.96 -16.97 -11.29
C THR A 482 -5.06 -17.86 -11.87
N GLY A 483 -5.24 -19.08 -11.35
CA GLY A 483 -6.25 -20.08 -11.76
C GLY A 483 -7.17 -20.52 -10.62
N PHE A 484 -7.54 -19.60 -9.72
CA PHE A 484 -8.38 -19.85 -8.55
C PHE A 484 -9.73 -19.13 -8.62
N SER A 485 -10.54 -19.38 -9.65
CA SER A 485 -11.75 -18.56 -9.96
C SER A 485 -13.11 -19.27 -9.88
N ASP A 486 -13.16 -20.55 -9.51
CA ASP A 486 -14.45 -21.22 -9.37
C ASP A 486 -15.29 -20.69 -8.20
N GLN A 487 -16.61 -20.82 -8.34
CA GLN A 487 -17.62 -20.46 -7.33
C GLN A 487 -18.62 -21.61 -7.21
N TYR A 488 -19.01 -21.97 -6.00
CA TYR A 488 -19.86 -23.14 -5.76
C TYR A 488 -21.08 -22.78 -4.91
N MET A 489 -22.21 -23.45 -5.18
CA MET A 489 -23.42 -23.30 -4.36
C MET A 489 -23.35 -24.26 -3.16
N ALA A 490 -24.00 -23.89 -2.05
CA ALA A 490 -24.15 -24.80 -0.93
C ALA A 490 -24.90 -26.07 -1.38
N ALA A 491 -24.38 -27.22 -1.00
CA ALA A 491 -25.02 -28.51 -1.27
C ALA A 491 -26.18 -28.79 -0.30
N VAL A 492 -26.09 -28.27 0.92
CA VAL A 492 -27.06 -28.47 2.00
C VAL A 492 -27.27 -27.14 2.72
N ALA A 493 -28.52 -26.86 3.10
CA ALA A 493 -28.89 -25.72 3.92
C ALA A 493 -28.60 -26.02 5.40
N GLU A 494 -28.05 -25.03 6.10
CA GLU A 494 -27.77 -25.07 7.53
C GLU A 494 -28.10 -23.72 8.16
N GLU A 495 -28.48 -23.71 9.44
CA GLU A 495 -28.79 -22.49 10.18
C GLU A 495 -27.78 -22.24 11.30
N ASN A 496 -27.44 -20.97 11.54
CA ASN A 496 -26.59 -20.53 12.65
C ASN A 496 -25.22 -21.22 12.72
N VAL A 497 -24.55 -21.37 11.57
CA VAL A 497 -23.22 -21.97 11.47
C VAL A 497 -22.17 -21.01 10.91
N GLU A 498 -20.89 -21.34 11.07
CA GLU A 498 -19.74 -20.64 10.48
C GLU A 498 -19.06 -21.54 9.42
N ARG A 499 -19.87 -22.18 8.59
CA ARG A 499 -19.43 -23.13 7.57
C ARG A 499 -20.40 -23.17 6.39
N ILE A 500 -19.94 -23.75 5.29
CA ILE A 500 -20.78 -24.09 4.14
C ILE A 500 -20.56 -25.56 3.78
N ILE A 501 -21.65 -26.25 3.44
CA ILE A 501 -21.59 -27.65 3.01
C ILE A 501 -21.43 -27.69 1.49
N LEU A 502 -20.44 -28.46 1.02
CA LEU A 502 -20.12 -28.65 -0.39
C LEU A 502 -19.98 -30.14 -0.70
N THR A 503 -20.06 -30.49 -1.98
CA THR A 503 -19.64 -31.85 -2.39
C THR A 503 -18.13 -32.00 -2.15
N LYS A 504 -17.66 -33.25 -1.95
CA LYS A 504 -16.23 -33.53 -1.75
C LYS A 504 -15.30 -32.84 -2.76
N LYS A 505 -15.58 -32.99 -4.06
CA LYS A 505 -14.77 -32.41 -5.14
C LYS A 505 -14.71 -30.88 -5.08
N GLN A 506 -15.82 -30.24 -4.68
CA GLN A 506 -15.90 -28.79 -4.54
C GLN A 506 -15.17 -28.32 -3.28
N ALA A 507 -15.25 -29.04 -2.17
CA ALA A 507 -14.51 -28.71 -0.97
C ALA A 507 -12.98 -28.84 -1.18
N GLU A 508 -12.52 -29.91 -1.83
CA GLU A 508 -11.10 -30.15 -2.16
C GLU A 508 -10.50 -29.07 -3.08
N TYR A 509 -11.32 -28.26 -3.73
CA TYR A 509 -10.85 -27.16 -4.56
C TYR A 509 -10.19 -26.05 -3.72
N PHE A 510 -10.60 -25.86 -2.46
CA PHE A 510 -10.15 -24.78 -1.57
C PHE A 510 -9.01 -25.24 -0.65
N PRO A 511 -7.77 -24.74 -0.82
CA PRO A 511 -6.70 -25.02 0.12
C PRO A 511 -6.93 -24.30 1.47
N ILE A 512 -6.53 -24.94 2.57
CA ILE A 512 -6.65 -24.34 3.91
C ILE A 512 -5.86 -23.03 3.98
N GLY A 513 -6.47 -21.99 4.55
CA GLY A 513 -5.93 -20.64 4.64
C GLY A 513 -6.28 -19.74 3.45
N CYS A 514 -6.91 -20.26 2.39
CA CYS A 514 -7.36 -19.43 1.28
C CYS A 514 -8.47 -18.47 1.71
N CYS A 515 -8.62 -17.37 0.97
CA CYS A 515 -9.63 -16.37 1.23
C CYS A 515 -10.88 -16.64 0.38
N VAL A 516 -12.05 -16.53 1.01
CA VAL A 516 -13.36 -16.71 0.36
C VAL A 516 -14.36 -15.65 0.83
N SER A 517 -15.36 -15.37 0.00
CA SER A 517 -16.59 -14.70 0.45
C SER A 517 -17.77 -15.64 0.28
N ILE A 518 -18.76 -15.50 1.15
CA ILE A 518 -20.00 -16.27 1.15
C ILE A 518 -21.15 -15.27 1.09
N GLY A 519 -22.08 -15.53 0.16
CA GLY A 519 -23.22 -14.65 -0.03
C GLY A 519 -24.50 -15.39 -0.41
N GLU A 520 -25.63 -14.79 -0.06
CA GLU A 520 -26.96 -15.29 -0.40
C GLU A 520 -27.49 -14.58 -1.65
N MET A 521 -27.59 -15.33 -2.76
CA MET A 521 -28.00 -14.79 -4.05
C MET A 521 -29.51 -14.58 -4.16
N GLY A 522 -30.32 -15.32 -3.40
CA GLY A 522 -31.77 -15.37 -3.56
C GLY A 522 -32.15 -15.73 -4.99
N SER A 523 -32.93 -14.87 -5.64
CA SER A 523 -33.39 -15.07 -7.04
C SER A 523 -32.39 -14.58 -8.10
N SER A 524 -31.30 -13.94 -7.70
CA SER A 524 -30.29 -13.45 -8.63
C SER A 524 -29.57 -14.60 -9.32
N THR A 525 -29.20 -14.40 -10.58
CA THR A 525 -28.32 -15.31 -11.34
C THR A 525 -26.92 -14.74 -11.54
N ASN A 526 -26.68 -13.48 -11.12
CA ASN A 526 -25.40 -12.80 -11.29
C ASN A 526 -24.43 -13.19 -10.15
N LYS A 527 -23.37 -13.90 -10.52
CA LYS A 527 -22.28 -14.35 -9.63
C LYS A 527 -21.05 -13.45 -9.69
N ASP A 528 -21.19 -12.19 -10.09
CA ASP A 528 -20.08 -11.25 -10.04
C ASP A 528 -19.68 -10.95 -8.58
N ARG A 529 -18.40 -11.16 -8.26
CA ARG A 529 -17.85 -11.04 -6.90
C ARG A 529 -17.94 -9.63 -6.31
N GLY A 530 -18.11 -8.61 -7.15
CA GLY A 530 -18.29 -7.23 -6.72
C GLY A 530 -19.73 -6.91 -6.28
N GLN A 531 -20.68 -7.83 -6.48
CA GLN A 531 -22.06 -7.64 -6.04
C GLN A 531 -22.19 -7.86 -4.54
N SER A 532 -22.93 -6.99 -3.86
CA SER A 532 -23.09 -7.02 -2.40
C SER A 532 -23.68 -8.34 -1.88
N HIS A 533 -24.59 -8.95 -2.63
CA HIS A 533 -25.21 -10.23 -2.29
C HIS A 533 -24.25 -11.42 -2.38
N MET A 534 -23.07 -11.27 -3.00
CA MET A 534 -22.07 -12.35 -3.08
C MET A 534 -21.14 -12.41 -1.86
N HIS A 535 -21.25 -11.46 -0.94
CA HIS A 535 -20.39 -11.36 0.24
C HIS A 535 -21.11 -10.76 1.45
N ASN A 536 -22.45 -10.90 1.51
CA ASN A 536 -23.27 -10.37 2.60
C ASN A 536 -23.31 -11.27 3.85
N LEU A 537 -22.93 -12.54 3.75
CA LEU A 537 -22.90 -13.48 4.89
C LEU A 537 -21.51 -13.53 5.54
N ALA A 538 -20.46 -13.64 4.72
CA ALA A 538 -19.08 -13.53 5.14
C ALA A 538 -18.25 -12.89 4.01
N ASN A 539 -17.38 -11.95 4.33
CA ASN A 539 -16.65 -11.19 3.33
C ASN A 539 -15.14 -11.34 3.51
N ARG A 540 -14.48 -11.97 2.54
CA ARG A 540 -13.02 -12.16 2.50
C ARG A 540 -12.48 -12.79 3.79
N VAL A 541 -13.11 -13.88 4.21
CA VAL A 541 -12.75 -14.68 5.38
C VAL A 541 -11.82 -15.83 5.01
N LYS A 542 -11.04 -16.32 5.97
CA LYS A 542 -10.09 -17.42 5.74
C LYS A 542 -10.75 -18.78 5.94
N VAL A 543 -10.46 -19.74 5.07
CA VAL A 543 -10.82 -21.14 5.29
C VAL A 543 -9.92 -21.74 6.37
N THR A 544 -10.50 -22.28 7.43
CA THR A 544 -9.76 -22.79 8.60
C THR A 544 -9.68 -24.30 8.64
N LYS A 545 -10.72 -24.98 8.16
CA LYS A 545 -10.86 -26.44 8.25
C LYS A 545 -11.79 -26.96 7.17
N ILE A 546 -11.51 -28.17 6.68
CA ILE A 546 -12.40 -28.95 5.79
C ILE A 546 -12.49 -30.37 6.34
N GLU A 547 -13.70 -30.90 6.51
CA GLU A 547 -13.91 -32.28 6.96
C GLU A 547 -15.16 -32.92 6.36
N ALA A 548 -15.19 -34.24 6.29
CA ALA A 548 -16.36 -34.99 5.83
C ALA A 548 -17.52 -34.85 6.84
N LEU A 549 -18.75 -34.79 6.34
CA LEU A 549 -19.94 -34.91 7.18
C LEU A 549 -20.16 -36.36 7.60
N ASP A 550 -20.64 -36.54 8.83
CA ASP A 550 -21.01 -37.84 9.39
C ASP A 550 -22.50 -38.12 9.14
N ASP A 551 -22.90 -38.12 7.87
CA ASP A 551 -24.32 -38.21 7.45
C ASP A 551 -24.57 -39.05 6.17
N ASP A 552 -23.61 -39.93 5.80
CA ASP A 552 -23.62 -40.77 4.59
C ASP A 552 -23.76 -40.03 3.24
N SER A 553 -23.86 -38.69 3.24
CA SER A 553 -24.08 -37.91 2.02
C SER A 553 -22.83 -37.84 1.12
N GLY A 554 -21.65 -38.05 1.70
CA GLY A 554 -20.36 -37.82 1.04
C GLY A 554 -20.01 -36.32 0.86
N ASN A 555 -20.79 -35.42 1.47
CA ASN A 555 -20.51 -33.99 1.50
C ASN A 555 -19.49 -33.63 2.58
N TYR A 556 -18.95 -32.42 2.45
CA TYR A 556 -17.89 -31.90 3.30
C TYR A 556 -18.30 -30.52 3.84
N ALA A 557 -17.99 -30.29 5.11
CA ALA A 557 -18.09 -29.00 5.76
C ALA A 557 -16.80 -28.20 5.56
N LEU A 558 -16.93 -26.98 5.01
CA LEU A 558 -15.84 -26.02 4.87
C LEU A 558 -16.07 -24.88 5.88
N TYR A 559 -15.20 -24.79 6.88
CA TYR A 559 -15.27 -23.80 7.96
C TYR A 559 -14.46 -22.55 7.61
N VAL A 560 -14.98 -21.41 8.03
CA VAL A 560 -14.34 -20.11 7.83
C VAL A 560 -14.06 -19.39 9.16
N ASP A 561 -13.14 -18.44 9.14
CA ASP A 561 -12.90 -17.49 10.24
C ASP A 561 -13.62 -16.17 9.93
N ASN A 562 -14.88 -16.09 10.37
CA ASN A 562 -15.78 -14.94 10.32
C ASN A 562 -15.92 -14.26 11.70
N GLY A 563 -14.92 -14.44 12.58
CA GLY A 563 -14.92 -13.86 13.92
C GLY A 563 -16.03 -14.38 14.84
N GLY A 564 -16.54 -15.59 14.59
CA GLY A 564 -17.64 -16.20 15.36
C GLY A 564 -19.03 -15.70 14.97
N VAL A 565 -19.14 -14.86 13.94
CA VAL A 565 -20.44 -14.46 13.40
C VAL A 565 -20.99 -15.59 12.53
N THR A 566 -22.08 -16.20 12.98
CA THR A 566 -22.77 -17.27 12.26
C THR A 566 -23.72 -16.75 11.19
N PHE A 567 -24.03 -17.58 10.21
CA PHE A 567 -24.96 -17.30 9.13
C PHE A 567 -25.79 -18.53 8.77
N ASN A 568 -26.87 -18.30 8.00
CA ASN A 568 -27.68 -19.35 7.41
C ASN A 568 -27.23 -19.59 5.98
N THR A 569 -27.25 -20.85 5.55
CA THR A 569 -27.02 -21.26 4.18
C THR A 569 -28.28 -21.85 3.58
N SER A 570 -28.43 -21.68 2.27
CA SER A 570 -29.52 -22.22 1.47
C SER A 570 -28.97 -22.74 0.13
N ALA A 571 -29.81 -23.37 -0.69
CA ALA A 571 -29.41 -23.79 -2.04
C ALA A 571 -28.97 -22.63 -2.95
N THR A 572 -29.31 -21.38 -2.59
CA THR A 572 -28.91 -20.15 -3.29
C THR A 572 -27.74 -19.42 -2.63
N THR A 573 -27.18 -19.96 -1.56
CA THR A 573 -25.92 -19.48 -0.98
C THR A 573 -24.74 -19.91 -1.84
N CYS A 574 -23.86 -18.96 -2.16
CA CYS A 574 -22.68 -19.18 -3.00
C CYS A 574 -21.39 -18.83 -2.23
N ILE A 575 -20.41 -19.72 -2.29
CA ILE A 575 -19.02 -19.46 -1.89
C ILE A 575 -18.20 -19.06 -3.11
N SER A 576 -17.42 -18.00 -2.95
CA SER A 576 -16.60 -17.40 -4.00
C SER A 576 -15.16 -17.33 -3.56
N THR A 577 -14.23 -17.80 -4.37
CA THR A 577 -12.80 -17.53 -4.14
C THR A 577 -12.52 -16.03 -4.15
N MET A 578 -11.65 -15.59 -3.26
CA MET A 578 -11.23 -14.20 -3.14
C MET A 578 -9.71 -14.10 -3.08
N PRO A 579 -9.14 -12.90 -3.31
CA PRO A 579 -7.72 -12.67 -3.13
C PRO A 579 -7.27 -13.06 -1.73
N TRP A 580 -6.15 -13.79 -1.66
CA TRP A 580 -5.57 -14.28 -0.42
C TRP A 580 -5.26 -13.11 0.53
N HIS A 581 -5.34 -13.38 1.84
CA HIS A 581 -4.86 -12.42 2.83
C HIS A 581 -3.37 -12.19 2.67
N THR A 582 -2.90 -10.98 2.96
CA THR A 582 -1.47 -10.69 3.01
C THR A 582 -0.79 -11.57 4.07
N GLY A 583 0.46 -11.93 3.85
CA GLY A 583 1.23 -12.81 4.74
C GLY A 583 0.88 -14.30 4.60
N SER A 584 0.10 -14.68 3.58
CA SER A 584 -0.20 -16.09 3.29
C SER A 584 1.06 -16.90 2.97
N THR A 585 2.13 -16.25 2.51
CA THR A 585 3.42 -16.87 2.20
C THR A 585 4.42 -16.86 3.36
N ASP A 586 4.08 -16.30 4.52
CA ASP A 586 5.01 -16.12 5.65
C ASP A 586 5.49 -17.44 6.26
N LYS A 587 4.67 -18.50 6.17
CA LYS A 587 4.99 -19.84 6.66
C LYS A 587 5.85 -20.66 5.70
N VAL A 588 6.08 -20.19 4.46
CA VAL A 588 6.91 -20.90 3.49
C VAL A 588 8.36 -20.91 4.00
N LYS A 589 8.97 -22.09 4.08
CA LYS A 589 10.25 -22.27 4.79
C LYS A 589 11.49 -21.73 4.06
N GLY A 590 11.41 -21.50 2.75
CA GLY A 590 12.49 -20.88 1.95
C GLY A 590 12.25 -19.40 1.69
N THR A 591 13.17 -18.73 1.00
CA THR A 591 13.01 -17.33 0.53
C THR A 591 12.20 -17.23 -0.77
N CYS A 592 11.99 -18.35 -1.46
CA CYS A 592 11.06 -18.47 -2.58
C CYS A 592 10.11 -19.67 -2.42
N GLY A 593 8.89 -19.54 -2.94
CA GLY A 593 7.90 -20.63 -2.99
C GLY A 593 6.47 -20.23 -2.59
N SER A 594 5.58 -21.21 -2.66
CA SER A 594 4.13 -21.10 -2.38
C SER A 594 3.72 -21.95 -1.18
N PRO A 595 2.61 -21.62 -0.48
CA PRO A 595 2.16 -22.32 0.73
C PRO A 595 2.14 -23.85 0.64
N TYR A 596 1.57 -24.41 -0.42
CA TYR A 596 1.36 -25.85 -0.64
C TYR A 596 1.81 -26.31 -2.03
N SER A 597 1.59 -25.52 -3.08
CA SER A 597 1.98 -25.88 -4.45
C SER A 597 2.44 -24.67 -5.26
N ASN A 598 3.58 -24.83 -5.93
CA ASN A 598 4.13 -23.81 -6.82
C ASN A 598 3.49 -23.83 -8.23
N THR A 599 2.67 -24.83 -8.55
CA THR A 599 2.26 -25.12 -9.95
C THR A 599 0.75 -25.20 -10.18
N ASN A 600 -0.07 -25.27 -9.13
CA ASN A 600 -1.52 -25.47 -9.28
C ASN A 600 -2.31 -24.21 -9.66
N GLY A 601 -1.68 -23.02 -9.62
CA GLY A 601 -2.31 -21.74 -9.91
C GLY A 601 -3.29 -21.23 -8.84
N LYS A 602 -3.28 -21.82 -7.63
CA LYS A 602 -4.27 -21.51 -6.58
C LYS A 602 -3.78 -20.60 -5.48
N GLU A 603 -2.48 -20.39 -5.40
CA GLU A 603 -1.84 -19.88 -4.20
C GLU A 603 -0.85 -18.77 -4.56
N PRO A 604 -0.67 -17.74 -3.70
CA PRO A 604 0.39 -16.78 -3.88
C PRO A 604 1.76 -17.46 -3.78
N PHE A 605 2.79 -16.74 -4.20
CA PHE A 605 4.17 -17.15 -3.98
C PHE A 605 4.96 -16.00 -3.38
N LYS A 606 6.14 -16.31 -2.84
CA LYS A 606 7.14 -15.30 -2.52
C LYS A 606 8.41 -15.52 -3.32
N PHE A 607 9.13 -14.44 -3.56
CA PHE A 607 10.46 -14.43 -4.16
C PHE A 607 11.32 -13.39 -3.45
N LEU A 608 12.54 -13.76 -3.06
CA LEU A 608 13.40 -12.94 -2.19
C LEU A 608 12.67 -12.49 -0.91
N GLY A 609 11.78 -13.34 -0.37
CA GLY A 609 10.96 -13.01 0.80
C GLY A 609 9.78 -12.04 0.54
N ILE A 610 9.63 -11.47 -0.66
CA ILE A 610 8.54 -10.56 -1.04
C ILE A 610 7.36 -11.38 -1.57
N GLU A 611 6.15 -11.09 -1.12
CA GLU A 611 4.92 -11.81 -1.49
C GLU A 611 4.30 -11.29 -2.79
N PHE A 612 3.86 -12.17 -3.68
CA PHE A 612 3.31 -11.85 -5.00
C PHE A 612 2.07 -12.67 -5.34
N ALA A 613 1.32 -12.19 -6.34
CA ALA A 613 0.20 -12.90 -6.98
C ALA A 613 -0.84 -13.44 -5.99
N LEU A 614 -1.37 -12.57 -5.11
CA LEU A 614 -2.46 -12.89 -4.16
C LEU A 614 -3.81 -13.13 -4.85
N GLY A 615 -3.89 -12.98 -6.17
CA GLY A 615 -5.14 -13.06 -6.94
C GLY A 615 -5.74 -11.69 -7.27
N GLN A 616 -4.91 -10.64 -7.28
CA GLN A 616 -5.25 -9.27 -7.69
C GLN A 616 -4.14 -8.68 -8.55
N TYR A 617 -4.53 -7.74 -9.41
CA TYR A 617 -3.56 -6.86 -10.03
C TYR A 617 -2.93 -5.92 -9.00
N VAL A 618 -1.71 -5.48 -9.29
CA VAL A 618 -1.10 -4.33 -8.62
C VAL A 618 -1.00 -3.17 -9.60
N VAL A 619 -1.51 -2.01 -9.19
CA VAL A 619 -1.43 -0.76 -9.95
C VAL A 619 -0.06 -0.09 -9.73
N ARG A 620 0.74 0.05 -10.79
CA ARG A 620 2.01 0.80 -10.75
C ARG A 620 1.74 2.30 -10.77
N SER A 621 2.27 3.04 -9.80
CA SER A 621 1.94 4.45 -9.56
C SER A 621 2.80 5.46 -10.33
N ASP A 622 4.03 5.09 -10.67
CA ASP A 622 4.99 6.00 -11.30
C ASP A 622 4.77 6.17 -12.80
N VAL A 623 3.96 5.31 -13.43
CA VAL A 623 3.72 5.29 -14.86
C VAL A 623 2.29 5.71 -15.21
N ILE A 624 2.16 6.60 -16.20
CA ILE A 624 0.92 6.84 -16.93
C ILE A 624 1.16 6.46 -18.40
N LEU A 625 0.27 5.66 -18.95
CA LEU A 625 0.27 5.34 -20.38
C LEU A 625 -0.65 6.30 -21.12
N ASN A 626 -0.31 6.67 -22.35
CA ASN A 626 -1.14 7.49 -23.21
C ASN A 626 -1.42 6.74 -24.52
N GLY A 627 -2.68 6.33 -24.72
CA GLY A 627 -3.12 5.77 -25.99
C GLY A 627 -3.13 6.85 -27.07
N VAL A 628 -2.51 6.54 -28.20
CA VAL A 628 -2.45 7.42 -29.38
C VAL A 628 -2.93 6.62 -30.58
N TYR A 629 -4.06 7.05 -31.15
CA TYR A 629 -4.61 6.56 -32.39
C TYR A 629 -4.41 7.61 -33.49
N ASP A 630 -3.64 7.24 -34.50
CA ASP A 630 -3.45 8.02 -35.70
C ASP A 630 -4.46 7.54 -36.76
N ALA A 631 -5.42 8.40 -37.09
CA ALA A 631 -6.49 8.07 -38.02
C ALA A 631 -6.03 8.06 -39.48
N GLU A 632 -4.95 8.78 -39.83
CA GLU A 632 -4.42 8.81 -41.20
C GLU A 632 -3.59 7.56 -41.49
N ALA A 633 -2.77 7.15 -40.51
CA ALA A 633 -1.96 5.94 -40.62
C ALA A 633 -2.72 4.66 -40.27
N ASP A 634 -3.91 4.77 -39.66
CA ASP A 634 -4.65 3.65 -39.03
C ASP A 634 -3.77 2.83 -38.07
N THR A 635 -3.02 3.54 -37.24
CA THR A 635 -2.11 2.92 -36.26
C THR A 635 -2.49 3.31 -34.84
N TYR A 636 -2.28 2.37 -33.91
CA TYR A 636 -2.46 2.59 -32.49
C TYR A 636 -1.19 2.17 -31.74
N GLN A 637 -0.85 2.94 -30.72
CA GLN A 637 0.25 2.63 -29.80
C GLN A 637 -0.03 3.28 -28.45
N GLN A 638 0.67 2.82 -27.41
CA GLN A 638 0.66 3.48 -26.11
C GLN A 638 2.04 4.04 -25.80
N GLU A 639 2.08 5.36 -25.62
CA GLU A 639 3.26 6.07 -25.15
C GLU A 639 3.39 5.89 -23.63
N ILE A 640 4.63 5.76 -23.17
CA ILE A 640 4.93 5.49 -21.76
C ILE A 640 5.49 6.77 -21.14
N TYR A 641 4.90 7.21 -20.02
CA TYR A 641 5.36 8.36 -19.26
C TYR A 641 5.64 7.94 -17.81
N THR A 642 6.79 8.32 -17.26
CA THR A 642 7.16 8.01 -15.87
C THR A 642 7.51 9.26 -15.07
N CYS A 643 7.28 9.21 -13.76
CA CYS A 643 7.64 10.26 -12.81
C CYS A 643 8.54 9.68 -11.70
N TYR A 644 9.64 10.36 -11.39
CA TYR A 644 10.64 9.88 -10.43
C TYR A 644 10.35 10.24 -8.97
N ASP A 645 9.65 11.35 -8.73
CA ASP A 645 9.32 11.83 -7.39
C ASP A 645 7.81 11.79 -7.19
N CYS A 646 7.37 10.92 -6.29
CA CYS A 646 5.98 10.65 -6.01
C CYS A 646 5.19 11.85 -5.48
N LYS A 647 5.87 12.90 -5.02
CA LYS A 647 5.23 14.18 -4.71
C LYS A 647 4.46 14.74 -5.91
N TYR A 648 4.98 14.53 -7.11
CA TYR A 648 4.42 15.03 -8.37
C TYR A 648 3.50 14.03 -9.09
N PHE A 649 3.23 12.87 -8.49
CA PHE A 649 2.24 11.95 -9.04
C PHE A 649 0.88 12.64 -9.15
N ALA A 650 0.30 12.49 -10.33
CA ALA A 650 -0.90 13.20 -10.72
C ALA A 650 -1.89 12.28 -11.42
N THR A 651 -3.11 12.77 -11.58
CA THR A 651 -4.20 12.09 -12.28
C THR A 651 -4.18 12.34 -13.79
N ALA A 652 -3.14 13.02 -14.29
CA ALA A 652 -2.85 13.31 -15.68
C ALA A 652 -1.34 13.56 -15.86
N ILE A 653 -0.85 13.45 -17.09
CA ILE A 653 0.55 13.75 -17.46
C ILE A 653 0.79 15.26 -17.28
N ASN A 654 1.87 15.63 -16.59
CA ASN A 654 2.32 17.00 -16.37
C ASN A 654 3.83 17.16 -16.69
N GLU A 655 4.43 18.32 -16.43
CA GLU A 655 5.84 18.59 -16.76
C GLU A 655 6.87 17.70 -16.04
N HIS A 656 6.48 17.05 -14.95
CA HIS A 656 7.33 16.15 -14.16
C HIS A 656 7.36 14.72 -14.74
N TYR A 657 6.42 14.37 -15.61
CA TYR A 657 6.42 13.09 -16.30
C TYR A 657 7.34 13.15 -17.52
N LYS A 658 8.18 12.13 -17.69
CA LYS A 658 9.11 11.98 -18.81
C LYS A 658 8.69 10.84 -19.71
N LYS A 659 8.67 11.13 -21.01
CA LYS A 659 8.32 10.15 -22.06
C LYS A 659 9.51 9.24 -22.34
N LEU A 660 9.27 7.95 -22.48
CA LEU A 660 10.27 6.97 -22.91
C LEU A 660 10.50 7.03 -24.43
N GLY A 661 11.66 6.54 -24.88
CA GLY A 661 12.06 6.47 -26.28
C GLY A 661 11.37 5.38 -27.11
N TYR A 662 10.59 4.48 -26.47
CA TYR A 662 9.81 3.45 -27.17
C TYR A 662 8.35 3.44 -26.71
N VAL A 663 7.51 2.73 -27.47
CA VAL A 663 6.06 2.61 -27.26
C VAL A 663 5.64 1.16 -27.12
N ILE A 664 4.47 0.92 -26.54
CA ILE A 664 3.82 -0.40 -26.55
C ILE A 664 2.99 -0.52 -27.84
N PRO A 665 3.18 -1.57 -28.65
CA PRO A 665 2.44 -1.76 -29.90
C PRO A 665 0.95 -2.09 -29.67
N ASP A 666 0.13 -1.92 -30.71
CA ASP A 666 -1.29 -2.29 -30.67
C ASP A 666 -1.48 -3.81 -30.45
N SER A 667 -2.17 -4.18 -29.38
CA SER A 667 -2.59 -5.56 -29.13
C SER A 667 -3.80 -6.01 -29.96
N GLY A 668 -4.48 -5.09 -30.63
CA GLY A 668 -5.69 -5.34 -31.42
C GLY A 668 -6.90 -5.69 -30.56
N ASN A 669 -7.02 -5.05 -29.39
CA ASN A 669 -8.04 -5.37 -28.38
C ASN A 669 -8.10 -6.88 -28.03
N ALA A 670 -6.92 -7.50 -27.92
CA ALA A 670 -6.79 -8.91 -27.60
C ALA A 670 -5.55 -9.16 -26.73
N TRP A 671 -5.56 -10.25 -25.97
CA TRP A 671 -4.38 -10.66 -25.21
C TRP A 671 -3.28 -11.14 -26.17
N LYS A 672 -2.08 -10.54 -26.05
CA LYS A 672 -0.90 -10.89 -26.83
C LYS A 672 0.25 -11.27 -25.92
N TYR A 673 0.82 -12.45 -26.14
CA TYR A 673 1.99 -12.91 -25.38
C TYR A 673 3.26 -12.16 -25.82
N ILE A 674 4.05 -11.76 -24.84
CA ILE A 674 5.26 -10.96 -25.02
C ILE A 674 6.34 -11.80 -25.70
N LYS A 675 6.88 -11.30 -26.81
CA LYS A 675 8.06 -11.88 -27.47
C LYS A 675 9.34 -11.20 -26.99
N ASN A 676 9.33 -9.86 -27.01
CA ASN A 676 10.47 -9.01 -26.64
C ASN A 676 10.03 -7.84 -25.74
N LEU A 677 10.94 -7.38 -24.90
CA LEU A 677 10.76 -6.19 -24.06
C LEU A 677 11.54 -5.01 -24.65
N GLY A 678 10.94 -3.83 -24.60
CA GLY A 678 11.62 -2.59 -24.90
C GLY A 678 12.74 -2.30 -23.90
N PHE A 679 13.62 -1.40 -24.31
CA PHE A 679 14.72 -0.92 -23.49
C PHE A 679 15.00 0.54 -23.82
N ASP A 680 15.11 1.35 -22.78
CA ASP A 680 15.56 2.73 -22.85
C ASP A 680 16.58 2.90 -21.72
N VAL A 681 17.82 3.24 -22.07
CA VAL A 681 18.93 3.36 -21.12
C VAL A 681 18.73 4.50 -20.10
N ASN A 682 17.91 5.49 -20.42
CA ASN A 682 17.55 6.55 -19.48
C ASN A 682 16.44 6.11 -18.50
N PHE A 683 15.71 5.05 -18.84
CA PHE A 683 14.61 4.48 -18.05
C PHE A 683 14.71 2.94 -17.96
N PRO A 684 15.85 2.37 -17.53
CA PRO A 684 16.12 0.94 -17.65
C PRO A 684 15.17 0.07 -16.80
N HIS A 685 14.62 0.64 -15.74
CA HIS A 685 13.64 0.06 -14.84
C HIS A 685 12.26 -0.17 -15.47
N ILE A 686 11.98 0.38 -16.65
CA ILE A 686 10.70 0.19 -17.35
C ILE A 686 10.93 -0.67 -18.59
N ARG A 687 10.49 -1.93 -18.50
CA ARG A 687 10.61 -2.91 -19.59
C ARG A 687 9.25 -3.50 -19.92
N MET A 688 8.54 -2.83 -20.83
CA MET A 688 7.23 -3.25 -21.33
C MET A 688 7.37 -3.94 -22.69
N ALA A 689 6.31 -4.60 -23.15
CA ALA A 689 6.34 -5.30 -24.44
C ALA A 689 6.66 -4.34 -25.60
N SER A 690 7.72 -4.64 -26.35
CA SER A 690 8.02 -3.98 -27.62
C SER A 690 7.53 -4.80 -28.81
N GLU A 691 7.34 -6.11 -28.61
CA GLU A 691 6.92 -7.03 -29.66
C GLU A 691 6.14 -8.22 -29.11
N TYR A 692 5.17 -8.68 -29.91
CA TYR A 692 4.33 -9.83 -29.60
C TYR A 692 4.73 -11.06 -30.44
N GLY A 693 4.32 -12.24 -29.99
CA GLY A 693 4.59 -13.50 -30.68
C GLY A 693 5.07 -14.65 -29.80
N GLY A 694 5.11 -14.45 -28.48
CA GLY A 694 5.30 -15.52 -27.51
C GLY A 694 4.07 -16.43 -27.39
N ASP A 695 4.11 -17.36 -26.44
CA ASP A 695 2.95 -18.10 -25.94
C ASP A 695 3.15 -18.42 -24.45
N SER A 696 2.21 -19.12 -23.80
CA SER A 696 2.28 -19.42 -22.36
C SER A 696 3.50 -20.24 -21.93
N ASN A 697 4.24 -20.83 -22.88
CA ASN A 697 5.44 -21.62 -22.67
C ASN A 697 6.62 -21.16 -23.56
N LYS A 698 6.53 -19.99 -24.20
CA LYS A 698 7.58 -19.42 -25.06
C LYS A 698 7.88 -17.98 -24.67
N ARG A 699 9.17 -17.63 -24.68
CA ARG A 699 9.69 -16.33 -24.24
C ARG A 699 9.24 -16.02 -22.81
N PHE A 700 8.42 -15.00 -22.59
CA PHE A 700 8.03 -14.56 -21.25
C PHE A 700 6.84 -15.32 -20.65
N GLY A 701 6.01 -16.02 -21.43
CA GLY A 701 4.81 -16.66 -20.90
C GLY A 701 3.68 -15.69 -20.48
N ASP A 702 4.01 -14.43 -20.21
CA ASP A 702 3.11 -13.34 -19.87
C ASP A 702 2.44 -12.69 -21.09
N ALA A 703 1.25 -12.11 -20.88
CA ALA A 703 0.50 -11.39 -21.92
C ALA A 703 0.20 -9.92 -21.59
N VAL A 704 0.03 -9.12 -22.65
CA VAL A 704 -0.32 -7.69 -22.60
C VAL A 704 -1.62 -7.45 -23.35
N HIS A 705 -2.39 -6.45 -22.92
CA HIS A 705 -3.62 -6.01 -23.59
C HIS A 705 -3.77 -4.49 -23.54
N THR A 706 -3.74 -3.83 -24.69
CA THR A 706 -3.82 -2.36 -24.83
C THR A 706 -5.24 -1.81 -24.99
N GLY A 707 -6.22 -2.69 -25.25
CA GLY A 707 -7.63 -2.29 -25.32
C GLY A 707 -8.09 -1.90 -26.72
N THR A 708 -9.24 -1.24 -26.78
CA THR A 708 -9.73 -0.61 -28.01
C THR A 708 -8.82 0.55 -28.41
N ARG A 709 -8.68 0.79 -29.72
CA ARG A 709 -7.91 1.90 -30.29
C ARG A 709 -8.57 3.22 -29.93
N ALA A 710 -8.21 3.77 -28.78
CA ALA A 710 -8.80 4.99 -28.24
C ALA A 710 -7.73 5.87 -27.61
N ASN A 711 -7.84 7.17 -27.86
CA ASN A 711 -6.95 8.17 -27.28
C ASN A 711 -7.14 8.28 -25.76
N GLY A 712 -6.09 8.72 -25.06
CA GLY A 712 -6.15 9.14 -23.67
C GLY A 712 -5.42 8.21 -22.70
N THR A 713 -5.45 8.59 -21.42
CA THR A 713 -4.60 7.98 -20.40
C THR A 713 -5.08 6.62 -19.93
N ARG A 714 -4.14 5.73 -19.60
CA ARG A 714 -4.38 4.39 -19.06
C ARG A 714 -3.48 4.12 -17.87
N GLU A 715 -3.99 3.34 -16.91
CA GLU A 715 -3.20 2.86 -15.78
C GLU A 715 -2.37 1.63 -16.15
N PHE A 716 -1.29 1.39 -15.40
CA PHE A 716 -0.46 0.20 -15.54
C PHE A 716 -0.82 -0.81 -14.44
N LEU A 717 -1.52 -1.88 -14.82
CA LEU A 717 -1.80 -3.04 -13.97
C LEU A 717 -0.76 -4.16 -14.19
N SER A 718 -0.44 -4.92 -13.13
CA SER A 718 0.56 -6.01 -13.18
C SER A 718 0.13 -7.27 -12.40
N LEU A 719 0.88 -8.38 -12.53
CA LEU A 719 0.77 -9.68 -11.82
C LEU A 719 -0.43 -10.59 -12.17
N GLY A 720 -1.61 -10.02 -12.39
CA GLY A 720 -2.83 -10.77 -12.73
C GLY A 720 -3.73 -11.11 -11.55
N TYR A 721 -5.03 -11.27 -11.82
CA TYR A 721 -5.99 -11.77 -10.83
C TYR A 721 -6.23 -13.28 -10.95
N LEU A 722 -6.94 -13.83 -9.97
CA LEU A 722 -7.28 -15.26 -9.79
C LEU A 722 -7.99 -15.98 -10.97
N GLY A 723 -8.28 -15.32 -12.09
CA GLY A 723 -8.90 -15.91 -13.29
C GLY A 723 -8.09 -15.75 -14.58
N PHE A 724 -6.83 -15.29 -14.49
CA PHE A 724 -5.98 -15.06 -15.66
C PHE A 724 -5.29 -16.28 -16.26
N VAL A 725 -5.17 -17.34 -15.48
CA VAL A 725 -4.56 -18.61 -15.85
C VAL A 725 -3.19 -18.41 -16.52
N SER A 726 -2.93 -19.10 -17.63
CA SER A 726 -1.64 -19.16 -18.33
C SER A 726 -1.12 -17.85 -18.91
N ARG A 727 -1.88 -16.75 -18.84
CA ARG A 727 -1.47 -15.43 -19.36
C ARG A 727 -0.73 -14.59 -18.33
N ALA A 728 -0.87 -14.93 -17.05
CA ALA A 728 -0.34 -14.18 -15.91
C ALA A 728 1.18 -14.35 -15.73
N GLY A 729 1.66 -13.80 -14.62
CA GLY A 729 3.05 -13.87 -14.19
C GLY A 729 3.57 -12.47 -13.84
N LEU A 730 4.89 -12.37 -13.65
CA LEU A 730 5.51 -11.13 -13.20
C LEU A 730 5.38 -9.99 -14.22
N ARG A 731 5.16 -10.29 -15.51
CA ARG A 731 5.09 -9.28 -16.60
C ARG A 731 3.74 -9.14 -17.27
N LEU A 732 2.69 -9.82 -16.79
CA LEU A 732 1.33 -9.59 -17.29
C LEU A 732 0.99 -8.10 -17.18
N ALA A 733 0.47 -7.49 -18.26
CA ALA A 733 0.08 -6.08 -18.25
C ALA A 733 -1.27 -5.82 -18.95
N PRO A 734 -2.38 -5.71 -18.20
CA PRO A 734 -3.62 -5.10 -18.67
C PRO A 734 -3.50 -3.57 -18.69
N LEU A 735 -3.51 -2.97 -19.87
CA LEU A 735 -3.18 -1.55 -20.10
C LEU A 735 -4.33 -0.76 -20.75
N TYR A 736 -5.56 -1.24 -20.60
CA TYR A 736 -6.73 -0.71 -21.30
C TYR A 736 -7.69 0.09 -20.42
N LEU A 737 -7.41 0.21 -19.12
CA LEU A 737 -8.28 0.87 -18.16
C LEU A 737 -7.83 2.30 -17.85
N CYS A 738 -8.80 3.18 -17.65
CA CYS A 738 -8.54 4.58 -17.32
C CYS A 738 -8.00 4.72 -15.89
N LEU A 739 -7.26 5.80 -15.61
CA LEU A 739 -6.59 6.05 -14.32
C LEU A 739 -7.50 6.05 -13.07
N GLY A 740 -8.81 6.22 -13.25
CA GLY A 740 -9.78 6.24 -12.15
C GLY A 740 -10.42 4.89 -11.84
N VAL A 741 -10.18 3.84 -12.63
CA VAL A 741 -10.90 2.58 -12.51
C VAL A 741 -10.32 1.74 -11.36
N GLY A 742 -11.15 1.43 -10.37
CA GLY A 742 -10.80 0.51 -9.29
C GLY A 742 -11.84 -0.59 -9.20
N LEU A 743 -11.42 -1.85 -9.20
CA LEU A 743 -12.30 -3.02 -9.07
C LEU A 743 -11.89 -3.92 -7.89
N TRP A 744 -12.74 -4.89 -7.54
CA TRP A 744 -12.51 -5.78 -6.39
C TRP A 744 -11.19 -6.56 -6.47
N HIS A 745 -10.66 -6.73 -7.69
CA HIS A 745 -9.43 -7.43 -7.98
C HIS A 745 -8.24 -6.51 -8.25
N PHE A 746 -8.34 -5.21 -7.93
CA PHE A 746 -7.26 -4.25 -8.08
C PHE A 746 -6.73 -3.86 -6.71
N SER A 747 -5.44 -4.05 -6.50
CA SER A 747 -4.74 -3.70 -5.28
C SER A 747 -3.61 -2.72 -5.56
N ALA A 748 -2.96 -2.30 -4.49
CA ALA A 748 -1.71 -1.56 -4.52
C ALA A 748 -0.65 -2.37 -3.76
N ARG A 749 0.61 -1.96 -3.87
CA ARG A 749 1.65 -2.26 -2.87
C ARG A 749 2.23 -0.92 -2.46
N PRO A 750 2.52 -0.64 -1.19
CA PRO A 750 3.27 0.56 -0.84
C PRO A 750 4.63 0.57 -1.55
N SER A 751 5.14 1.76 -1.85
CA SER A 751 6.54 1.98 -2.20
C SER A 751 7.14 2.99 -1.24
N LEU A 752 8.32 2.65 -0.72
CA LEU A 752 9.14 3.56 0.09
C LEU A 752 10.17 4.31 -0.77
N THR A 753 10.37 3.90 -2.02
CA THR A 753 11.37 4.47 -2.93
C THR A 753 10.74 5.39 -3.97
N GLY A 754 9.53 5.88 -3.70
CA GLY A 754 8.79 6.80 -4.56
C GLY A 754 9.46 8.16 -4.72
N ARG A 755 10.32 8.57 -3.77
CA ARG A 755 11.15 9.77 -3.86
C ARG A 755 12.59 9.38 -4.22
N ARG A 756 12.85 9.31 -5.52
CA ARG A 756 14.12 8.86 -6.09
C ARG A 756 14.63 9.82 -7.17
N GLY A 757 15.94 9.75 -7.44
CA GLY A 757 16.56 10.46 -8.56
C GLY A 757 16.46 9.67 -9.86
N SER A 758 16.83 10.31 -10.97
CA SER A 758 16.91 9.64 -12.26
C SER A 758 18.27 8.97 -12.49
N VAL A 759 18.31 8.01 -13.42
CA VAL A 759 19.58 7.41 -13.88
C VAL A 759 20.49 8.46 -14.51
N VAL A 760 19.92 9.47 -15.15
CA VAL A 760 20.66 10.59 -15.75
C VAL A 760 21.34 11.43 -14.67
N ASP A 761 20.67 11.71 -13.56
CA ASP A 761 21.25 12.46 -12.43
C ASP A 761 22.40 11.68 -11.80
N TRP A 762 22.21 10.38 -11.58
CA TRP A 762 23.27 9.49 -11.09
C TRP A 762 24.46 9.40 -12.06
N ALA A 763 24.20 9.20 -13.36
CA ALA A 763 25.26 9.11 -14.36
C ALA A 763 26.06 10.42 -14.41
N SER A 764 25.36 11.56 -14.34
CA SER A 764 25.99 12.89 -14.29
C SER A 764 26.84 13.09 -13.03
N SER A 765 26.38 12.63 -11.86
CA SER A 765 27.13 12.74 -10.60
C SER A 765 28.39 11.85 -10.58
N MET A 766 28.37 10.74 -11.33
CA MET A 766 29.48 9.81 -11.46
C MET A 766 30.40 10.09 -12.66
N GLY A 767 30.05 11.04 -13.54
CA GLY A 767 30.78 11.28 -14.80
C GLY A 767 30.67 10.13 -15.81
N VAL A 768 29.62 9.31 -15.71
CA VAL A 768 29.36 8.17 -16.59
C VAL A 768 28.59 8.63 -17.82
N ASN A 769 29.03 8.20 -19.00
CA ASN A 769 28.31 8.46 -20.25
C ASN A 769 27.33 7.31 -20.54
N LEU A 770 26.03 7.60 -20.56
CA LEU A 770 25.01 6.65 -21.00
C LEU A 770 25.06 6.58 -22.53
N ALA A 771 24.92 5.38 -23.13
CA ALA A 771 24.74 5.30 -24.58
C ALA A 771 23.54 6.13 -25.02
N ALA A 772 23.63 6.77 -26.18
CA ALA A 772 22.51 7.50 -26.80
C ALA A 772 21.60 6.56 -27.60
#